data_AF-B5IFQ0-F1
#
_entry.id   AF-B5IFQ0-F1
#
_cell.length_a   1.000
_cell.length_b   1.000
_cell.length_c   1.000
_cell.angle_alpha   90.00
_cell.angle_beta   90.00
_cell.angle_gamma   90.00
#
_symmetry.space_group_name_H-M   'P 1'
#
loop_
_entity.id
_entity.type
_entity.pdbx_description
1 polymer ?
#
loop_
_entity_poly.entity_id
_entity_poly.type
_entity_poly.pdbx_seq_one_letter_code
_entity_poly.pdbx_strand_id
1 'polypeptide(L)'
;MVEASKDMLRYFEELERNAEEIYKIAREARSMRFDPVPDVEIPRAKDLAARVEELTGVKGIADEIRELSKSHDRGMVSLLMAKRIAKKFDRKDEALDKAIRVGLAILTEGILVAPLEGIANVKIKKNDDGTDYVSIYYAGPIRGAGGTAQALSVLIADVVRRELEIGRYKPTEAEIERYKEEIQLYDRIHHLQYRPTNEEIELVVNNCPVCIDGEGTEKVEVSGYRNLPRIDTNRVRGGMCLVLAEGLLQKTKKIKAYVDMLKIDGWDWIKKLIPEVKEDKFELKPLKKFMKDVIAGRPIFSYPMAPGGFRLRYGRCRAGGLATLSVNPATMYILNKFIAIGTQLKVERPGKAGGMTSCDSIEGPIVLLKNGDLIQINELEKAREYYDSVVEIVDVGEMLIPYGEFLENNHPLIPGAYAVEWWEQEAERVGFHGEIKNSFEAFQISEEYSVPLHPDYNLFWHDLSLEELRKLSEFLENHSFWKDEKLYVEKNWEIKEILKKLGALHLEREYYILDRYAYPLLRGVGLDLKDGKIVRRKEIKEGNIMDVVSELAGVKIRERAPVRIGARMGRPEKAAPRKMKPPIHSLFPIGDAGGNRRLITEAINKKIIPIEIGIRKCPKCGEKTILPFCPKCGAPTQFMEKVVVKKVDISDLFARAQEYLGENVDWDVKGVKKMMSQEHIPERLEKGILRAKNGVYVFKDGTARFDMSDIAITHFRPKEIGLSVEKARKLGYTKDYLGHDLKDGEQLCELKVQDIIIPKSAADYLIKIANYVDDLLEKFYKMKRFYNVKKREDLIGHLVIGLAPHTSAGILGRIIGFSDANVGFAHPFFHAAKRRNCDGDEDSIMLLLEGLLDFSRKFLPSTRGGLMDAPLVLTTRITPTEIDKEALHVDVMERYPLEFYEATLKYAKPDEVADIMDFVKKRIETPRQYEGFKFTHDTRDINVGVLTSAYKVLGSMQEKLDSQLQLARKIRAVDEHDMAARIIAHHFIPDIMGNLKKFGTQGFRCTKCGAKYRRVPLNNVCPKCGGNVILTVSEGSVKKYLDKALNLAEEYDVPLYVKQRVLALKESVDSLFAEEEEKNKITLESFLAV
;
A
#
# COMPACT_ATOMS: atom_id res chain seq x y z
N MET A 1 20.70 10.76 -28.71
CA MET A 1 19.33 11.33 -28.66
C MET A 1 19.18 12.04 -27.33
N VAL A 2 18.50 13.20 -27.29
CA VAL A 2 18.34 13.96 -26.05
C VAL A 2 17.15 13.38 -25.29
N GLU A 3 17.42 12.67 -24.19
CA GLU A 3 16.39 11.94 -23.42
C GLU A 3 15.60 12.83 -22.44
N ALA A 4 15.95 14.11 -22.29
CA ALA A 4 15.23 15.03 -21.41
C ALA A 4 15.30 16.47 -21.96
N SER A 5 14.26 17.27 -21.73
CA SER A 5 14.28 18.68 -22.10
C SER A 5 15.38 19.45 -21.36
N LYS A 6 15.76 20.63 -21.89
CA LYS A 6 16.76 21.49 -21.24
C LYS A 6 16.33 21.90 -19.82
N ASP A 7 15.04 22.11 -19.61
CA ASP A 7 14.49 22.50 -18.31
C ASP A 7 14.51 21.33 -17.32
N MET A 8 14.26 20.09 -17.78
CA MET A 8 14.39 18.90 -16.94
C MET A 8 15.84 18.56 -16.62
N LEU A 9 16.78 18.75 -17.55
CA LEU A 9 18.21 18.60 -17.27
C LEU A 9 18.68 19.59 -16.21
N ARG A 10 18.30 20.88 -16.33
CA ARG A 10 18.61 21.90 -15.32
C ARG A 10 18.05 21.54 -13.95
N TYR A 11 16.84 20.99 -13.90
CA TYR A 11 16.23 20.52 -12.66
C TYR A 11 17.05 19.41 -12.00
N PHE A 12 17.48 18.39 -12.75
CA PHE A 12 18.32 17.33 -12.19
C PHE A 12 19.69 17.84 -11.73
N GLU A 13 20.32 18.72 -12.52
CA GLU A 13 21.60 19.36 -12.16
C GLU A 13 21.49 20.18 -10.86
N GLU A 14 20.38 20.90 -10.65
CA GLU A 14 20.13 21.65 -9.43
C GLU A 14 20.00 20.72 -8.21
N LEU A 15 19.21 19.64 -8.32
CA LEU A 15 19.08 18.66 -7.24
C LEU A 15 20.41 18.00 -6.89
N GLU A 16 21.18 17.60 -7.89
CA GLU A 16 22.50 16.98 -7.69
C GLU A 16 23.50 17.93 -7.05
N ARG A 17 23.52 19.21 -7.46
CA ARG A 17 24.37 20.24 -6.86
C ARG A 17 24.02 20.47 -5.39
N ASN A 18 22.72 20.67 -5.09
CA ASN A 18 22.26 20.89 -3.73
C ASN A 18 22.54 19.66 -2.84
N ALA A 19 22.40 18.44 -3.38
CA ALA A 19 22.79 17.23 -2.68
C ALA A 19 24.30 17.19 -2.40
N GLU A 20 25.16 17.54 -3.36
CA GLU A 20 26.62 17.58 -3.16
C GLU A 20 27.02 18.54 -2.03
N GLU A 21 26.39 19.71 -1.94
CA GLU A 21 26.63 20.66 -0.84
C GLU A 21 26.31 20.04 0.53
N ILE A 22 25.18 19.33 0.64
CA ILE A 22 24.80 18.63 1.87
C ILE A 22 25.77 17.49 2.20
N TYR A 23 26.23 16.73 1.19
CA TYR A 23 27.24 15.69 1.38
C TYR A 23 28.58 16.26 1.87
N LYS A 24 29.00 17.44 1.41
CA LYS A 24 30.23 18.10 1.89
C LYS A 24 30.15 18.41 3.39
N ILE A 25 29.04 18.98 3.84
CA ILE A 25 28.80 19.26 5.27
C ILE A 25 28.84 17.96 6.09
N ALA A 26 28.16 16.92 5.62
CA ALA A 26 28.13 15.63 6.32
C ALA A 26 29.53 14.97 6.39
N ARG A 27 30.32 15.03 5.31
CA ARG A 27 31.71 14.52 5.30
C ARG A 27 32.60 15.28 6.27
N GLU A 28 32.49 16.61 6.32
CA GLU A 28 33.24 17.44 7.27
C GLU A 28 32.93 17.03 8.72
N ALA A 29 31.64 16.93 9.08
CA ALA A 29 31.21 16.48 10.40
C ALA A 29 31.71 15.06 10.74
N ARG A 30 31.54 14.11 9.82
CA ARG A 30 31.98 12.70 10.01
C ARG A 30 33.49 12.57 10.16
N SER A 31 34.27 13.40 9.46
CA SER A 31 35.74 13.40 9.54
C SER A 31 36.29 13.74 10.92
N MET A 32 35.47 14.35 11.79
CA MET A 32 35.82 14.66 13.19
C MET A 32 35.84 13.42 14.11
N ARG A 33 35.45 12.24 13.61
CA ARG A 33 35.60 10.95 14.31
C ARG A 33 34.76 10.81 15.59
N PHE A 34 33.60 11.45 15.63
CA PHE A 34 32.64 11.27 16.74
C PHE A 34 31.62 10.15 16.50
N ASP A 35 31.44 9.74 15.24
CA ASP A 35 30.51 8.71 14.80
C ASP A 35 31.19 7.33 14.64
N PRO A 36 30.45 6.23 14.42
CA PRO A 36 31.05 4.91 14.23
C PRO A 36 32.05 4.80 13.07
N VAL A 37 31.87 5.61 12.03
CA VAL A 37 32.67 5.63 10.79
C VAL A 37 33.03 7.08 10.45
N PRO A 38 34.27 7.38 10.01
CA PRO A 38 34.74 8.75 9.76
C PRO A 38 34.30 9.33 8.41
N ASP A 39 33.40 8.66 7.70
CA ASP A 39 32.87 9.07 6.40
C ASP A 39 31.36 8.81 6.35
N VAL A 40 30.70 9.38 5.33
CA VAL A 40 29.27 9.21 5.06
C VAL A 40 29.03 7.80 4.52
N GLU A 41 28.12 7.06 5.15
CA GLU A 41 27.88 5.64 4.86
C GLU A 41 26.78 5.37 3.83
N ILE A 42 26.12 6.42 3.33
CA ILE A 42 25.09 6.38 2.29
C ILE A 42 25.72 6.85 0.96
N PRO A 43 26.30 5.95 0.14
CA PRO A 43 26.82 6.30 -1.17
C PRO A 43 25.71 6.77 -2.11
N ARG A 44 26.10 7.56 -3.11
CA ARG A 44 25.20 8.00 -4.19
C ARG A 44 25.32 7.04 -5.37
N ALA A 45 24.20 6.75 -5.99
CA ALA A 45 24.14 6.05 -7.27
C ALA A 45 23.32 6.88 -8.26
N LYS A 46 23.84 7.02 -9.49
CA LYS A 46 23.16 7.76 -10.56
C LYS A 46 22.16 6.90 -11.32
N ASP A 47 22.42 5.60 -11.39
CA ASP A 47 21.69 4.65 -12.23
C ASP A 47 21.68 3.25 -11.60
N LEU A 48 20.92 2.34 -12.22
CA LEU A 48 20.83 0.93 -11.86
C LEU A 48 22.20 0.28 -11.71
N ALA A 49 23.06 0.52 -12.68
CA ALA A 49 24.38 -0.08 -12.76
C ALA A 49 25.24 0.28 -11.53
N ALA A 50 25.27 1.56 -11.17
CA ALA A 50 25.96 2.04 -9.97
C ALA A 50 25.31 1.48 -8.69
N ARG A 51 23.97 1.38 -8.62
CA ARG A 51 23.29 0.77 -7.46
C ARG A 51 23.72 -0.69 -7.26
N VAL A 52 23.75 -1.48 -8.34
CA VAL A 52 24.14 -2.90 -8.28
C VAL A 52 25.60 -3.04 -7.84
N GLU A 53 26.50 -2.22 -8.38
CA GLU A 53 27.92 -2.21 -8.00
C GLU A 53 28.10 -1.88 -6.50
N GLU A 54 27.48 -0.79 -6.02
CA GLU A 54 27.56 -0.36 -4.61
C GLU A 54 26.92 -1.37 -3.64
N LEU A 55 25.81 -2.00 -4.01
CA LEU A 55 25.14 -2.98 -3.16
C LEU A 55 25.89 -4.32 -3.08
N THR A 56 26.40 -4.81 -4.21
CA THR A 56 27.05 -6.13 -4.27
C THR A 56 28.53 -6.08 -3.90
N GLY A 57 29.14 -4.90 -3.98
CA GLY A 57 30.56 -4.65 -3.74
C GLY A 57 31.49 -5.21 -4.83
N VAL A 58 30.95 -5.62 -5.98
CA VAL A 58 31.75 -6.13 -7.11
C VAL A 58 32.11 -4.96 -8.01
N LYS A 59 33.37 -4.51 -7.95
CA LYS A 59 33.83 -3.31 -8.65
C LYS A 59 33.92 -3.49 -10.17
N GLY A 60 33.67 -2.41 -10.91
CA GLY A 60 33.87 -2.34 -12.35
C GLY A 60 32.85 -3.16 -13.15
N ILE A 61 31.63 -3.33 -12.63
CA ILE A 61 30.54 -4.02 -13.33
C ILE A 61 29.52 -3.05 -13.90
N ALA A 62 29.51 -1.80 -13.43
CA ALA A 62 28.51 -0.83 -13.84
C ALA A 62 28.55 -0.56 -15.35
N ASP A 63 29.73 -0.39 -15.94
CA ASP A 63 29.86 -0.11 -17.38
C ASP A 63 29.39 -1.28 -18.26
N GLU A 64 29.64 -2.52 -17.83
CA GLU A 64 29.15 -3.71 -18.53
C GLU A 64 27.63 -3.85 -18.45
N ILE A 65 27.03 -3.53 -17.29
CA ILE A 65 25.57 -3.50 -17.14
C ILE A 65 24.98 -2.44 -18.07
N ARG A 66 25.56 -1.25 -18.14
CA ARG A 66 25.11 -0.17 -19.04
C ARG A 66 25.19 -0.58 -20.49
N GLU A 67 26.28 -1.23 -20.90
CA GLU A 67 26.46 -1.71 -22.27
C GLU A 67 25.38 -2.73 -22.65
N LEU A 68 25.17 -3.76 -21.83
CA LEU A 68 24.19 -4.80 -22.11
C LEU A 68 22.75 -4.28 -22.09
N SER A 69 22.46 -3.29 -21.24
CA SER A 69 21.12 -2.71 -21.10
C SER A 69 20.68 -1.92 -22.33
N LYS A 70 21.60 -1.54 -23.23
CA LYS A 70 21.26 -0.88 -24.50
C LYS A 70 20.60 -1.81 -25.51
N SER A 71 20.86 -3.12 -25.43
CA SER A 71 20.43 -4.07 -26.46
C SER A 71 19.62 -5.25 -25.92
N HIS A 72 19.43 -5.34 -24.60
CA HIS A 72 18.75 -6.46 -23.96
C HIS A 72 17.82 -5.99 -22.85
N ASP A 73 16.75 -6.75 -22.61
CA ASP A 73 15.89 -6.54 -21.45
C ASP A 73 16.62 -6.87 -20.12
N ARG A 74 16.06 -6.42 -19.00
CA ARG A 74 16.67 -6.62 -17.67
C ARG A 74 16.89 -8.09 -17.30
N GLY A 75 15.99 -8.98 -17.73
CA GLY A 75 16.11 -10.40 -17.42
C GLY A 75 17.30 -11.02 -18.13
N MET A 76 17.50 -10.64 -19.39
CA MET A 76 18.63 -11.04 -20.20
C MET A 76 19.94 -10.41 -19.72
N VAL A 77 19.95 -9.10 -19.41
CA VAL A 77 21.12 -8.42 -18.81
C VAL A 77 21.56 -9.13 -17.53
N SER A 78 20.60 -9.49 -16.66
CA SER A 78 20.87 -10.24 -15.43
C SER A 78 21.58 -11.58 -15.70
N LEU A 79 21.07 -12.37 -16.64
CA LEU A 79 21.61 -13.70 -16.95
C LEU A 79 22.99 -13.62 -17.62
N LEU A 80 23.16 -12.69 -18.58
CA LEU A 80 24.45 -12.45 -19.23
C LEU A 80 25.49 -11.94 -18.25
N MET A 81 25.13 -10.98 -17.39
CA MET A 81 26.04 -10.49 -16.36
C MET A 81 26.41 -11.58 -15.35
N ALA A 82 25.46 -12.38 -14.87
CA ALA A 82 25.77 -13.50 -13.99
C ALA A 82 26.79 -14.47 -14.64
N LYS A 83 26.62 -14.78 -15.93
CA LYS A 83 27.58 -15.59 -16.69
C LYS A 83 28.97 -14.94 -16.79
N ARG A 84 29.05 -13.63 -17.02
CA ARG A 84 30.32 -12.89 -17.04
C ARG A 84 31.00 -12.88 -15.66
N ILE A 85 30.25 -12.62 -14.60
CA ILE A 85 30.76 -12.60 -13.22
C ILE A 85 31.30 -13.96 -12.80
N ALA A 86 30.65 -15.06 -13.22
CA ALA A 86 31.14 -16.40 -12.94
C ALA A 86 32.59 -16.64 -13.42
N LYS A 87 33.04 -15.94 -14.46
CA LYS A 87 34.41 -16.04 -15.00
C LYS A 87 35.43 -15.12 -14.31
N LYS A 88 34.99 -14.17 -13.48
CA LYS A 88 35.86 -13.17 -12.86
C LYS A 88 36.53 -13.65 -11.57
N PHE A 89 36.14 -14.81 -11.04
CA PHE A 89 36.61 -15.32 -9.76
C PHE A 89 37.15 -16.74 -9.92
N ASP A 90 38.30 -17.04 -9.30
CA ASP A 90 38.96 -18.35 -9.41
C ASP A 90 38.25 -19.44 -8.59
N ARG A 91 37.71 -19.06 -7.42
CA ARG A 91 36.99 -19.98 -6.53
C ARG A 91 35.55 -20.15 -7.00
N LYS A 92 35.18 -21.38 -7.39
CA LYS A 92 33.82 -21.71 -7.88
C LYS A 92 32.73 -21.27 -6.90
N ASP A 93 32.93 -21.47 -5.60
CA ASP A 93 32.01 -21.10 -4.51
C ASP A 93 31.83 -19.57 -4.40
N GLU A 94 32.89 -18.78 -4.52
CA GLU A 94 32.81 -17.31 -4.53
C GLU A 94 32.20 -16.79 -5.82
N ALA A 95 32.63 -17.33 -6.97
CA ALA A 95 32.09 -17.01 -8.28
C ALA A 95 30.57 -17.19 -8.33
N LEU A 96 30.10 -18.32 -7.77
CA LEU A 96 28.69 -18.69 -7.73
C LEU A 96 27.86 -17.73 -6.85
N ASP A 97 28.30 -17.46 -5.62
CA ASP A 97 27.58 -16.52 -4.73
C ASP A 97 27.52 -15.11 -5.35
N LYS A 98 28.65 -14.59 -5.85
CA LYS A 98 28.71 -13.26 -6.46
C LYS A 98 27.87 -13.16 -7.73
N ALA A 99 27.94 -14.14 -8.62
CA ALA A 99 27.17 -14.14 -9.87
C ALA A 99 25.65 -14.16 -9.61
N ILE A 100 25.18 -15.00 -8.68
CA ILE A 100 23.75 -15.07 -8.34
C ILE A 100 23.29 -13.75 -7.71
N ARG A 101 24.07 -13.17 -6.79
CA ARG A 101 23.71 -11.90 -6.15
C ARG A 101 23.69 -10.74 -7.13
N VAL A 102 24.66 -10.64 -8.04
CA VAL A 102 24.68 -9.60 -9.09
C VAL A 102 23.49 -9.78 -10.04
N GLY A 103 23.24 -11.01 -10.51
CA GLY A 103 22.09 -11.29 -11.36
C GLY A 103 20.77 -10.91 -10.68
N LEU A 104 20.58 -11.32 -9.42
CA LEU A 104 19.38 -10.98 -8.66
C LEU A 104 19.27 -9.47 -8.39
N ALA A 105 20.38 -8.79 -8.11
CA ALA A 105 20.40 -7.34 -7.89
C ALA A 105 19.97 -6.56 -9.13
N ILE A 106 20.38 -6.98 -10.33
CA ILE A 106 19.92 -6.39 -11.60
C ILE A 106 18.40 -6.57 -11.76
N LEU A 107 17.87 -7.76 -11.47
CA LEU A 107 16.41 -8.03 -11.55
C LEU A 107 15.60 -7.21 -10.55
N THR A 108 16.16 -6.99 -9.37
CA THR A 108 15.52 -6.19 -8.31
C THR A 108 15.91 -4.71 -8.36
N GLU A 109 16.47 -4.27 -9.49
CA GLU A 109 16.85 -2.88 -9.79
C GLU A 109 17.86 -2.24 -8.82
N GLY A 110 18.55 -3.06 -8.02
CA GLY A 110 19.38 -2.58 -6.91
C GLY A 110 18.58 -1.77 -5.88
N ILE A 111 17.28 -2.03 -5.71
CA ILE A 111 16.43 -1.32 -4.74
C ILE A 111 16.07 -2.23 -3.55
N LEU A 112 15.82 -3.51 -3.81
CA LEU A 112 15.38 -4.47 -2.79
C LEU A 112 16.58 -5.09 -2.06
N VAL A 113 16.39 -5.49 -0.80
CA VAL A 113 17.42 -6.19 -0.01
C VAL A 113 17.57 -7.67 -0.36
N ALA A 114 16.71 -8.21 -1.22
CA ALA A 114 16.68 -9.62 -1.57
C ALA A 114 18.05 -10.21 -2.01
N PRO A 115 18.89 -9.50 -2.80
CA PRO A 115 20.24 -9.97 -3.14
C PRO A 115 21.19 -10.06 -1.94
N LEU A 116 20.93 -9.31 -0.86
CA LEU A 116 21.77 -9.28 0.34
C LEU A 116 21.26 -10.24 1.41
N GLU A 117 19.97 -10.18 1.74
CA GLU A 117 19.38 -10.94 2.85
C GLU A 117 18.47 -12.08 2.43
N GLY A 118 17.95 -12.06 1.19
CA GLY A 118 17.08 -13.11 0.67
C GLY A 118 17.84 -14.40 0.34
N ILE A 119 19.11 -14.27 -0.08
CA ILE A 119 20.05 -15.38 -0.24
C ILE A 119 20.96 -15.41 0.97
N ALA A 120 20.69 -16.37 1.86
CA ALA A 120 21.46 -16.58 3.09
C ALA A 120 22.86 -17.09 2.80
N ASN A 121 22.99 -18.05 1.89
CA ASN A 121 24.26 -18.66 1.48
C ASN A 121 24.09 -19.41 0.15
N VAL A 122 25.19 -19.67 -0.55
CA VAL A 122 25.24 -20.59 -1.70
C VAL A 122 26.37 -21.58 -1.47
N LYS A 123 26.05 -22.88 -1.53
CA LYS A 123 27.02 -23.97 -1.29
C LYS A 123 27.09 -24.91 -2.48
N ILE A 124 28.28 -25.47 -2.70
CA ILE A 124 28.49 -26.63 -3.56
C ILE A 124 28.45 -27.87 -2.65
N LYS A 125 27.53 -28.80 -2.93
CA LYS A 125 27.31 -30.04 -2.18
C LYS A 125 27.48 -31.25 -3.11
N LYS A 126 27.46 -32.47 -2.56
CA LYS A 126 27.63 -33.73 -3.31
C LYS A 126 26.36 -34.58 -3.28
N ASN A 127 25.98 -35.11 -4.45
CA ASN A 127 24.97 -36.15 -4.60
C ASN A 127 25.49 -37.51 -4.10
N ASP A 128 24.65 -38.55 -4.06
CA ASP A 128 25.01 -39.87 -3.52
C ASP A 128 25.99 -40.59 -4.45
N ASP A 129 25.98 -40.22 -5.73
CA ASP A 129 26.94 -40.67 -6.74
C ASP A 129 28.27 -39.88 -6.72
N GLY A 130 28.45 -38.97 -5.76
CA GLY A 130 29.65 -38.15 -5.59
C GLY A 130 29.74 -36.92 -6.50
N THR A 131 28.78 -36.72 -7.41
CA THR A 131 28.75 -35.55 -8.31
C THR A 131 28.39 -34.27 -7.56
N ASP A 132 29.02 -33.15 -7.95
CA ASP A 132 28.77 -31.85 -7.31
C ASP A 132 27.47 -31.21 -7.81
N TYR A 133 26.78 -30.49 -6.94
CA TYR A 133 25.58 -29.70 -7.28
C TYR A 133 25.51 -28.40 -6.48
N VAL A 134 24.71 -27.45 -6.96
CA VAL A 134 24.49 -26.16 -6.28
C VAL A 134 23.30 -26.22 -5.34
N SER A 135 23.47 -25.70 -4.13
CA SER A 135 22.43 -25.52 -3.11
C SER A 135 22.35 -24.05 -2.69
N ILE A 136 21.20 -23.42 -2.91
CA ILE A 136 20.95 -22.03 -2.55
C ILE A 136 20.12 -22.01 -1.27
N TYR A 137 20.61 -21.36 -0.23
CA TYR A 137 19.90 -21.20 1.02
C TYR A 137 19.11 -19.90 0.98
N TYR A 138 17.79 -19.99 0.83
CA TYR A 138 16.90 -18.83 0.89
C TYR A 138 16.48 -18.51 2.33
N ALA A 139 16.27 -17.23 2.59
CA ALA A 139 15.69 -16.73 3.82
C ALA A 139 14.39 -15.95 3.55
N GLY A 140 13.56 -15.76 4.58
CA GLY A 140 12.28 -15.06 4.50
C GLY A 140 12.28 -13.70 3.76
N PRO A 141 13.33 -12.86 3.85
CA PRO A 141 13.44 -11.62 3.08
C PRO A 141 13.27 -11.78 1.56
N ILE A 142 13.47 -12.98 1.00
CA ILE A 142 13.27 -13.26 -0.42
C ILE A 142 11.83 -13.00 -0.89
N ARG A 143 10.85 -12.99 0.04
CA ARG A 143 9.45 -12.64 -0.29
C ARG A 143 9.34 -11.25 -0.92
N GLY A 144 10.14 -10.29 -0.43
CA GLY A 144 10.14 -8.92 -0.91
C GLY A 144 10.60 -8.78 -2.37
N ALA A 145 11.38 -9.73 -2.90
CA ALA A 145 11.82 -9.76 -4.29
C ALA A 145 10.66 -9.96 -5.29
N GLY A 146 9.56 -10.53 -4.83
CA GLY A 146 8.46 -11.01 -5.67
C GLY A 146 8.77 -12.35 -6.37
N GLY A 147 7.70 -13.04 -6.77
CA GLY A 147 7.80 -14.39 -7.34
C GLY A 147 8.65 -14.50 -8.60
N THR A 148 8.69 -13.46 -9.44
CA THR A 148 9.50 -13.48 -10.67
C THR A 148 11.00 -13.46 -10.36
N ALA A 149 11.45 -12.64 -9.43
CA ALA A 149 12.86 -12.59 -9.02
C ALA A 149 13.26 -13.86 -8.25
N GLN A 150 12.36 -14.42 -7.43
CA GLN A 150 12.55 -15.72 -6.79
C GLN A 150 12.80 -16.82 -7.81
N ALA A 151 11.91 -16.93 -8.81
CA ALA A 151 12.05 -17.93 -9.86
C ALA A 151 13.34 -17.75 -10.69
N LEU A 152 13.63 -16.52 -11.11
CA LEU A 152 14.83 -16.23 -11.89
C LEU A 152 16.12 -16.44 -11.10
N SER A 153 16.12 -16.30 -9.76
CA SER A 153 17.31 -16.62 -8.96
C SER A 153 17.71 -18.10 -9.07
N VAL A 154 16.74 -19.01 -9.23
CA VAL A 154 17.00 -20.43 -9.51
C VAL A 154 17.55 -20.62 -10.93
N LEU A 155 16.98 -19.92 -11.91
CA LEU A 155 17.43 -19.98 -13.31
C LEU A 155 18.87 -19.43 -13.47
N ILE A 156 19.18 -18.30 -12.82
CA ILE A 156 20.52 -17.71 -12.78
C ILE A 156 21.52 -18.72 -12.23
N ALA A 157 21.19 -19.40 -11.13
CA ALA A 157 22.06 -20.41 -10.56
C ALA A 157 22.27 -21.60 -11.49
N ASP A 158 21.26 -22.03 -12.26
CA ASP A 158 21.42 -23.07 -13.28
C ASP A 158 22.31 -22.62 -14.45
N VAL A 159 22.24 -21.36 -14.87
CA VAL A 159 23.14 -20.82 -15.90
C VAL A 159 24.58 -20.76 -15.38
N VAL A 160 24.78 -20.21 -14.17
CA VAL A 160 26.12 -20.06 -13.57
C VAL A 160 26.74 -21.42 -13.27
N ARG A 161 25.98 -22.38 -12.75
CA ARG A 161 26.52 -23.71 -12.43
C ARG A 161 26.96 -24.48 -13.68
N ARG A 162 26.30 -24.28 -14.82
CA ARG A 162 26.75 -24.84 -16.11
C ARG A 162 28.07 -24.20 -16.56
N GLU A 163 28.19 -22.88 -16.43
CA GLU A 163 29.43 -22.17 -16.79
C GLU A 163 30.63 -22.58 -15.91
N LEU A 164 30.36 -22.95 -14.66
CA LEU A 164 31.37 -23.45 -13.71
C LEU A 164 31.55 -24.97 -13.75
N GLU A 165 30.91 -25.67 -14.70
CA GLU A 165 30.96 -27.13 -14.87
C GLU A 165 30.54 -27.92 -13.61
N ILE A 166 29.54 -27.42 -12.89
CA ILE A 166 28.94 -28.08 -11.73
C ILE A 166 27.75 -28.94 -12.19
N GLY A 167 27.66 -30.15 -11.63
CA GLY A 167 26.62 -31.12 -11.94
C GLY A 167 25.20 -30.69 -11.50
N ARG A 168 24.24 -31.59 -11.76
CA ARG A 168 22.81 -31.39 -11.46
C ARG A 168 22.48 -31.90 -10.05
N TYR A 169 21.59 -31.22 -9.34
CA TYR A 169 20.99 -31.76 -8.12
C TYR A 169 20.15 -33.02 -8.41
N LYS A 170 20.34 -34.06 -7.60
CA LYS A 170 19.56 -35.31 -7.64
C LYS A 170 18.94 -35.54 -6.26
N PRO A 171 17.66 -35.21 -6.05
CA PRO A 171 17.01 -35.35 -4.76
C PRO A 171 16.82 -36.83 -4.38
N THR A 172 16.82 -37.11 -3.08
CA THR A 172 16.35 -38.41 -2.56
C THR A 172 14.84 -38.38 -2.30
N GLU A 173 14.20 -39.55 -2.22
CA GLU A 173 12.77 -39.65 -1.91
C GLU A 173 12.42 -38.99 -0.56
N ALA A 174 13.27 -39.19 0.45
CA ALA A 174 13.11 -38.56 1.76
C ALA A 174 13.20 -37.03 1.70
N GLU A 175 14.04 -36.48 0.81
CA GLU A 175 14.09 -35.04 0.58
C GLU A 175 12.79 -34.56 -0.08
N ILE A 176 12.26 -35.26 -1.09
CA ILE A 176 11.00 -34.85 -1.75
C ILE A 176 9.85 -34.79 -0.75
N GLU A 177 9.69 -35.83 0.06
CA GLU A 177 8.65 -35.87 1.09
C GLU A 177 8.84 -34.78 2.16
N ARG A 178 10.09 -34.45 2.48
CA ARG A 178 10.41 -33.30 3.34
C ARG A 178 9.92 -31.97 2.76
N TYR A 179 10.01 -31.75 1.44
CA TYR A 179 9.46 -30.54 0.82
C TYR A 179 7.93 -30.50 0.89
N LYS A 180 7.26 -31.64 0.66
CA LYS A 180 5.79 -31.77 0.78
C LYS A 180 5.32 -31.41 2.19
N GLU A 181 5.97 -31.96 3.23
CA GLU A 181 5.66 -31.67 4.63
C GLU A 181 5.88 -30.18 4.96
N GLU A 182 7.03 -29.61 4.58
CA GLU A 182 7.37 -28.23 4.90
C GLU A 182 6.43 -27.21 4.27
N ILE A 183 6.00 -27.42 3.01
CA ILE A 183 5.10 -26.49 2.32
C ILE A 183 3.72 -26.47 3.01
N GLN A 184 3.20 -27.63 3.40
CA GLN A 184 1.93 -27.72 4.12
C GLN A 184 2.03 -27.09 5.52
N LEU A 185 3.12 -27.33 6.24
CA LEU A 185 3.35 -26.70 7.54
C LEU A 185 3.51 -25.19 7.41
N TYR A 186 4.20 -24.72 6.38
CA TYR A 186 4.40 -23.30 6.13
C TYR A 186 3.09 -22.58 5.80
N ASP A 187 2.25 -23.10 4.89
CA ASP A 187 0.96 -22.46 4.53
C ASP A 187 -0.01 -22.34 5.72
N ARG A 188 0.08 -23.26 6.70
CA ARG A 188 -0.68 -23.18 7.96
C ARG A 188 -0.25 -22.01 8.85
N ILE A 189 1.02 -21.60 8.77
CA ILE A 189 1.60 -20.51 9.56
C ILE A 189 1.51 -19.18 8.80
N HIS A 190 1.96 -19.19 7.55
CA HIS A 190 2.04 -18.06 6.64
C HIS A 190 1.33 -18.44 5.35
N HIS A 191 0.19 -17.80 5.08
CA HIS A 191 -0.58 -18.09 3.87
C HIS A 191 0.26 -17.83 2.60
N LEU A 192 0.40 -18.88 1.77
CA LEU A 192 1.05 -18.83 0.47
C LEU A 192 0.09 -18.26 -0.58
N GLN A 193 0.60 -17.44 -1.51
CA GLN A 193 -0.21 -16.93 -2.62
C GLN A 193 -0.63 -18.02 -3.62
N TYR A 194 0.18 -19.05 -3.77
CA TYR A 194 -0.10 -20.24 -4.57
C TYR A 194 0.05 -21.45 -3.64
N ARG A 195 -0.92 -22.37 -3.67
CA ARG A 195 -0.92 -23.59 -2.86
C ARG A 195 -0.60 -24.76 -3.77
N PRO A 196 0.66 -25.25 -3.78
CA PRO A 196 1.04 -26.37 -4.63
C PRO A 196 0.30 -27.64 -4.24
N THR A 197 0.00 -28.49 -5.22
CA THR A 197 -0.31 -29.90 -4.93
C THR A 197 0.97 -30.70 -4.67
N ASN A 198 0.84 -31.89 -4.07
CA ASN A 198 2.01 -32.74 -3.82
C ASN A 198 2.69 -33.18 -5.12
N GLU A 199 1.90 -33.40 -6.19
CA GLU A 199 2.40 -33.78 -7.51
C GLU A 199 3.19 -32.64 -8.15
N GLU A 200 2.73 -31.39 -8.01
CA GLU A 200 3.45 -30.21 -8.49
C GLU A 200 4.79 -30.02 -7.76
N ILE A 201 4.78 -30.20 -6.42
CA ILE A 201 6.00 -30.11 -5.60
C ILE A 201 7.00 -31.18 -6.05
N GLU A 202 6.56 -32.42 -6.17
CA GLU A 202 7.39 -33.53 -6.58
C GLU A 202 7.96 -33.34 -7.98
N LEU A 203 7.14 -32.87 -8.93
CA LEU A 203 7.59 -32.57 -10.29
C LEU A 203 8.71 -31.53 -10.29
N VAL A 204 8.55 -30.43 -9.53
CA VAL A 204 9.56 -29.38 -9.44
C VAL A 204 10.84 -29.90 -8.78
N VAL A 205 10.74 -30.57 -7.62
CA VAL A 205 11.92 -31.00 -6.85
C VAL A 205 12.73 -32.03 -7.65
N ASN A 206 12.06 -33.00 -8.30
CA ASN A 206 12.73 -34.01 -9.13
C ASN A 206 13.46 -33.44 -10.35
N ASN A 207 12.94 -32.34 -10.91
CA ASN A 207 13.45 -31.81 -12.17
C ASN A 207 14.28 -30.53 -12.03
N CYS A 208 14.24 -29.85 -10.89
CA CYS A 208 15.02 -28.64 -10.69
C CYS A 208 16.53 -28.97 -10.65
N PRO A 209 17.36 -28.39 -11.53
CA PRO A 209 18.78 -28.74 -11.60
C PRO A 209 19.61 -28.21 -10.42
N VAL A 210 19.02 -27.33 -9.61
CA VAL A 210 19.62 -26.68 -8.45
C VAL A 210 18.79 -27.00 -7.22
N CYS A 211 19.41 -27.25 -6.07
CA CYS A 211 18.71 -27.49 -4.82
C CYS A 211 18.22 -26.16 -4.21
N ILE A 212 16.91 -26.03 -4.06
CA ILE A 212 16.23 -24.89 -3.44
C ILE A 212 16.20 -25.12 -1.94
N ASP A 213 17.21 -24.68 -1.21
CA ASP A 213 17.35 -24.91 0.23
C ASP A 213 16.96 -23.65 1.04
N GLY A 214 17.12 -23.68 2.36
CA GLY A 214 16.87 -22.50 3.19
C GLY A 214 17.29 -22.65 4.65
N GLU A 215 17.34 -21.51 5.33
CA GLU A 215 17.51 -21.50 6.79
C GLU A 215 16.21 -21.94 7.48
N GLY A 216 16.31 -22.63 8.62
CA GLY A 216 15.15 -23.02 9.44
C GLY A 216 14.52 -21.83 10.16
N THR A 217 13.84 -20.97 9.40
CA THR A 217 13.32 -19.67 9.87
C THR A 217 12.17 -19.84 10.86
N GLU A 218 11.27 -20.81 10.64
CA GLU A 218 10.07 -20.97 11.45
C GLU A 218 10.34 -21.78 12.70
N LYS A 219 9.65 -21.50 13.81
CA LYS A 219 9.85 -22.24 15.07
C LYS A 219 9.29 -23.67 15.04
N VAL A 220 8.47 -23.97 14.04
CA VAL A 220 7.86 -25.28 13.85
C VAL A 220 8.90 -26.23 13.25
N GLU A 221 8.95 -27.43 13.81
CA GLU A 221 9.80 -28.51 13.32
C GLU A 221 8.98 -29.51 12.51
N VAL A 222 9.64 -30.20 11.59
CA VAL A 222 9.07 -31.34 10.87
C VAL A 222 9.03 -32.59 11.77
N SER A 223 8.09 -33.46 11.44
CA SER A 223 7.75 -34.66 12.19
C SER A 223 8.32 -35.94 11.56
N GLY A 224 8.15 -36.13 10.25
CA GLY A 224 8.52 -37.38 9.57
C GLY A 224 9.98 -37.42 9.14
N TYR A 225 10.44 -36.38 8.43
CA TYR A 225 11.71 -36.41 7.70
C TYR A 225 12.80 -35.59 8.39
N ARG A 226 13.18 -36.00 9.60
CA ARG A 226 14.19 -35.32 10.44
C ARG A 226 15.60 -35.82 10.16
N ASN A 227 16.59 -34.96 10.43
CA ASN A 227 18.04 -35.25 10.38
C ASN A 227 18.51 -35.81 9.02
N LEU A 228 17.95 -35.30 7.93
CA LEU A 228 18.40 -35.69 6.59
C LEU A 228 19.84 -35.21 6.35
N PRO A 229 20.74 -36.04 5.80
CA PRO A 229 22.18 -35.74 5.74
C PRO A 229 22.55 -34.42 5.05
N ARG A 230 21.75 -33.97 4.09
CA ARG A 230 22.01 -32.78 3.28
C ARG A 230 21.20 -31.54 3.70
N ILE A 231 20.33 -31.67 4.70
CA ILE A 231 19.48 -30.58 5.20
C ILE A 231 19.92 -30.24 6.63
N ASP A 232 20.50 -29.04 6.79
CA ASP A 232 21.16 -28.61 8.03
C ASP A 232 20.18 -28.37 9.23
N THR A 233 18.87 -28.57 9.04
CA THR A 233 17.86 -28.22 10.04
C THR A 233 16.61 -29.10 10.00
N ASN A 234 15.96 -29.25 11.16
CA ASN A 234 14.64 -29.86 11.29
C ASN A 234 13.49 -28.83 11.34
N ARG A 235 13.81 -27.54 11.27
CA ARG A 235 12.83 -26.46 11.26
C ARG A 235 12.35 -26.19 9.84
N VAL A 236 11.12 -25.71 9.69
CA VAL A 236 10.57 -25.35 8.38
C VAL A 236 11.36 -24.20 7.76
N ARG A 237 11.77 -24.37 6.50
CA ARG A 237 12.59 -23.44 5.72
C ARG A 237 11.70 -22.49 4.93
N GLY A 238 11.28 -21.39 5.55
CA GLY A 238 10.30 -20.48 4.93
C GLY A 238 10.75 -19.88 3.59
N GLY A 239 12.04 -19.55 3.44
CA GLY A 239 12.59 -19.05 2.17
C GLY A 239 12.46 -20.06 1.02
N MET A 240 12.70 -21.35 1.30
CA MET A 240 12.51 -22.43 0.33
C MET A 240 11.05 -22.53 -0.09
N CYS A 241 10.12 -22.56 0.89
CA CYS A 241 8.68 -22.68 0.60
C CYS A 241 8.19 -21.56 -0.32
N LEU A 242 8.66 -20.33 -0.09
CA LEU A 242 8.32 -19.17 -0.93
C LEU A 242 8.85 -19.31 -2.35
N VAL A 243 10.13 -19.63 -2.53
CA VAL A 243 10.75 -19.74 -3.87
C VAL A 243 10.13 -20.87 -4.68
N LEU A 244 9.78 -22.00 -4.05
CA LEU A 244 9.12 -23.10 -4.74
C LEU A 244 7.69 -22.72 -5.15
N ALA A 245 6.88 -22.26 -4.19
CA ALA A 245 5.45 -22.04 -4.40
C ALA A 245 5.13 -20.71 -5.11
N GLU A 246 5.60 -19.59 -4.57
CA GLU A 246 5.34 -18.24 -5.10
C GLU A 246 6.32 -17.86 -6.24
N GLY A 247 7.46 -18.56 -6.34
CA GLY A 247 8.43 -18.40 -7.42
C GLY A 247 8.16 -19.35 -8.59
N LEU A 248 8.73 -20.56 -8.52
CA LEU A 248 8.75 -21.49 -9.65
C LEU A 248 7.36 -21.87 -10.13
N LEU A 249 6.47 -22.30 -9.22
CA LEU A 249 5.12 -22.73 -9.58
C LEU A 249 4.23 -21.57 -10.02
N GLN A 250 4.11 -20.52 -9.20
CA GLN A 250 3.24 -19.39 -9.53
C GLN A 250 3.68 -18.64 -10.80
N LYS A 251 5.00 -18.60 -11.11
CA LYS A 251 5.56 -17.85 -12.26
C LYS A 251 6.06 -18.73 -13.40
N THR A 252 5.64 -19.99 -13.45
CA THR A 252 5.95 -20.99 -14.50
C THR A 252 5.96 -20.41 -15.92
N LYS A 253 4.90 -19.67 -16.33
CA LYS A 253 4.80 -19.06 -17.67
C LYS A 253 5.94 -18.09 -18.00
N LYS A 254 6.35 -17.25 -17.05
CA LYS A 254 7.45 -16.29 -17.25
C LYS A 254 8.80 -16.99 -17.35
N ILE A 255 9.02 -18.04 -16.55
CA ILE A 255 10.27 -18.81 -16.59
C ILE A 255 10.42 -19.47 -17.95
N LYS A 256 9.34 -20.08 -18.47
CA LYS A 256 9.32 -20.68 -19.80
C LYS A 256 9.77 -19.69 -20.88
N ALA A 257 9.28 -18.45 -20.85
CA ALA A 257 9.66 -17.43 -21.83
C ALA A 257 11.19 -17.18 -21.85
N TYR A 258 11.84 -17.08 -20.68
CA TYR A 258 13.29 -16.92 -20.60
C TYR A 258 14.07 -18.18 -21.01
N VAL A 259 13.59 -19.36 -20.61
CA VAL A 259 14.16 -20.65 -20.99
C VAL A 259 14.15 -20.82 -22.51
N ASP A 260 13.03 -20.54 -23.17
CA ASP A 260 12.88 -20.64 -24.62
C ASP A 260 13.79 -19.62 -25.33
N MET A 261 13.82 -18.38 -24.84
CA MET A 261 14.62 -17.29 -25.42
C MET A 261 16.12 -17.58 -25.37
N LEU A 262 16.59 -18.15 -24.26
CA LEU A 262 18.00 -18.54 -24.06
C LEU A 262 18.33 -19.94 -24.56
N LYS A 263 17.33 -20.69 -25.05
CA LYS A 263 17.46 -22.10 -25.46
C LYS A 263 18.16 -22.94 -24.37
N ILE A 264 17.70 -22.80 -23.12
CA ILE A 264 18.27 -23.55 -21.98
C ILE A 264 17.64 -24.94 -21.94
N ASP A 265 18.41 -25.97 -22.28
CA ASP A 265 17.94 -27.36 -22.20
C ASP A 265 17.66 -27.80 -20.76
N GLY A 266 16.79 -28.81 -20.58
CA GLY A 266 16.53 -29.45 -19.28
C GLY A 266 15.39 -28.82 -18.45
N TRP A 267 14.66 -27.86 -19.02
CA TRP A 267 13.51 -27.20 -18.40
C TRP A 267 12.16 -27.54 -19.06
N ASP A 268 12.11 -28.50 -19.98
CA ASP A 268 10.87 -28.89 -20.69
C ASP A 268 9.73 -29.33 -19.77
N TRP A 269 10.06 -29.84 -18.58
CA TRP A 269 9.10 -30.24 -17.55
C TRP A 269 8.18 -29.11 -17.10
N ILE A 270 8.60 -27.84 -17.23
CA ILE A 270 7.76 -26.65 -16.95
C ILE A 270 6.50 -26.65 -17.82
N LYS A 271 6.53 -27.22 -19.04
CA LYS A 271 5.36 -27.31 -19.92
C LYS A 271 4.21 -28.09 -19.27
N LYS A 272 4.53 -29.10 -18.44
CA LYS A 272 3.53 -29.91 -17.71
C LYS A 272 2.84 -29.13 -16.58
N LEU A 273 3.42 -28.02 -16.14
CA LEU A 273 2.87 -27.15 -15.09
C LEU A 273 2.01 -26.00 -15.65
N ILE A 274 1.98 -25.82 -16.97
CA ILE A 274 1.16 -24.77 -17.60
C ILE A 274 -0.17 -25.42 -18.03
N PRO A 275 -1.31 -25.02 -17.43
CA PRO A 275 -2.60 -25.51 -17.89
C PRO A 275 -2.85 -25.11 -19.34
N GLU A 276 -3.39 -26.03 -20.16
CA GLU A 276 -3.88 -25.71 -21.50
C GLU A 276 -5.02 -24.69 -21.37
N VAL A 277 -4.80 -23.46 -21.86
CA VAL A 277 -5.81 -22.42 -21.87
C VAL A 277 -6.59 -22.55 -23.18
N LYS A 278 -7.82 -23.04 -23.12
CA LYS A 278 -8.80 -22.79 -24.19
C LYS A 278 -9.17 -21.32 -24.14
N GLU A 279 -9.11 -20.62 -25.27
CA GLU A 279 -9.58 -19.24 -25.40
C GLU A 279 -11.11 -19.22 -25.28
N ASP A 280 -11.63 -19.22 -24.06
CA ASP A 280 -13.02 -18.90 -23.80
C ASP A 280 -13.25 -17.39 -24.00
N LYS A 281 -14.40 -17.03 -24.58
CA LYS A 281 -14.86 -15.64 -24.64
C LYS A 281 -14.99 -15.07 -23.22
N PHE A 282 -14.52 -13.84 -23.00
CA PHE A 282 -14.64 -13.17 -21.71
C PHE A 282 -16.12 -13.00 -21.33
N GLU A 283 -16.48 -13.40 -20.11
CA GLU A 283 -17.83 -13.27 -19.58
C GLU A 283 -17.80 -12.43 -18.29
N LEU A 284 -18.60 -11.36 -18.25
CA LEU A 284 -18.66 -10.46 -17.11
C LEU A 284 -19.44 -11.08 -15.94
N LYS A 285 -18.73 -11.51 -14.89
CA LYS A 285 -19.33 -12.08 -13.67
C LYS A 285 -19.00 -11.28 -12.40
N PRO A 286 -19.88 -11.26 -11.39
CA PRO A 286 -19.60 -10.67 -10.08
C PRO A 286 -18.45 -11.38 -9.34
N LEU A 287 -17.47 -10.63 -8.83
CA LEU A 287 -16.30 -11.19 -8.13
C LEU A 287 -16.35 -10.92 -6.62
N LYS A 288 -16.68 -11.95 -5.82
CA LYS A 288 -16.77 -11.83 -4.35
C LYS A 288 -15.43 -11.88 -3.61
N LYS A 289 -14.30 -11.99 -4.31
CA LYS A 289 -12.98 -12.23 -3.69
C LYS A 289 -12.54 -11.09 -2.76
N PHE A 290 -12.83 -9.84 -3.12
CA PHE A 290 -12.43 -8.69 -2.30
C PHE A 290 -13.12 -8.72 -0.91
N MET A 291 -14.33 -9.28 -0.81
CA MET A 291 -15.14 -9.36 0.42
C MET A 291 -14.80 -10.54 1.36
N LYS A 292 -13.79 -11.38 1.06
CA LYS A 292 -13.50 -12.55 1.92
C LYS A 292 -13.01 -12.19 3.33
N ASP A 293 -12.25 -11.10 3.46
CA ASP A 293 -11.65 -10.68 4.75
C ASP A 293 -12.30 -9.40 5.29
N VAL A 294 -13.61 -9.42 5.54
CA VAL A 294 -14.30 -8.31 6.20
C VAL A 294 -13.90 -8.31 7.68
N ILE A 295 -13.42 -7.17 8.15
CA ILE A 295 -13.00 -6.96 9.54
C ILE A 295 -13.96 -5.96 10.16
N ALA A 296 -14.26 -6.12 11.44
CA ALA A 296 -15.07 -5.15 12.17
C ALA A 296 -14.44 -3.74 12.11
N GLY A 297 -15.28 -2.74 11.88
CA GLY A 297 -14.91 -1.34 11.67
C GLY A 297 -14.49 -0.99 10.24
N ARG A 298 -14.52 -1.94 9.30
CA ARG A 298 -14.15 -1.70 7.90
C ARG A 298 -15.36 -1.99 7.00
N PRO A 299 -16.15 -0.96 6.64
CA PRO A 299 -17.40 -1.14 5.91
C PRO A 299 -17.17 -1.67 4.49
N ILE A 300 -18.18 -2.37 3.99
CA ILE A 300 -18.39 -2.57 2.56
C ILE A 300 -19.24 -1.40 2.08
N PHE A 301 -18.86 -0.80 0.95
CA PHE A 301 -19.58 0.32 0.37
C PHE A 301 -20.46 -0.12 -0.80
N SER A 302 -20.11 -1.21 -1.46
CA SER A 302 -20.88 -1.77 -2.56
C SER A 302 -20.54 -3.24 -2.77
N TYR A 303 -21.56 -4.06 -2.98
CA TYR A 303 -21.43 -5.45 -3.39
C TYR A 303 -21.12 -5.53 -4.89
N PRO A 304 -20.44 -6.59 -5.36
CA PRO A 304 -20.00 -6.70 -6.74
C PRO A 304 -21.18 -6.60 -7.73
N MET A 305 -21.09 -5.64 -8.66
CA MET A 305 -22.12 -5.32 -9.67
C MET A 305 -23.52 -4.99 -9.11
N ALA A 306 -23.64 -4.68 -7.82
CA ALA A 306 -24.94 -4.41 -7.20
C ALA A 306 -25.52 -3.04 -7.62
N PRO A 307 -26.82 -2.93 -7.92
CA PRO A 307 -27.50 -1.65 -8.12
C PRO A 307 -27.28 -0.70 -6.94
N GLY A 308 -27.02 0.57 -7.24
CA GLY A 308 -26.64 1.59 -6.25
C GLY A 308 -25.15 1.58 -5.85
N GLY A 309 -24.36 0.65 -6.39
CA GLY A 309 -22.91 0.60 -6.21
C GLY A 309 -22.13 1.66 -6.99
N PHE A 310 -20.81 1.70 -6.84
CA PHE A 310 -19.98 2.70 -7.50
C PHE A 310 -20.06 2.57 -9.01
N ARG A 311 -20.55 3.60 -9.70
CA ARG A 311 -20.66 3.59 -11.16
C ARG A 311 -19.28 3.75 -11.77
N LEU A 312 -18.88 2.81 -12.63
CA LEU A 312 -17.58 2.86 -13.30
C LEU A 312 -17.55 4.04 -14.28
N ARG A 313 -16.67 5.02 -14.07
CA ARG A 313 -16.38 6.07 -15.05
C ARG A 313 -14.92 5.97 -15.46
N TYR A 314 -14.65 5.94 -16.77
CA TYR A 314 -13.28 5.94 -17.26
C TYR A 314 -12.72 7.36 -17.23
N GLY A 315 -11.53 7.49 -16.65
CA GLY A 315 -10.77 8.72 -16.66
C GLY A 315 -9.72 8.74 -15.57
N ARG A 316 -8.86 9.73 -15.64
CA ARG A 316 -7.79 10.00 -14.69
C ARG A 316 -7.92 11.41 -14.14
N CYS A 317 -8.07 11.50 -12.82
CA CYS A 317 -7.89 12.75 -12.08
C CYS A 317 -6.41 13.15 -12.11
N ARG A 318 -6.09 14.45 -12.06
CA ARG A 318 -4.68 14.90 -11.92
C ARG A 318 -3.97 14.35 -10.67
N ALA A 319 -4.75 14.02 -9.63
CA ALA A 319 -4.35 13.27 -8.43
C ALA A 319 -4.76 11.80 -8.54
N GLY A 320 -4.43 11.15 -9.66
CA GLY A 320 -4.82 9.78 -10.00
C GLY A 320 -3.75 9.03 -10.81
N GLY A 321 -3.91 7.71 -10.94
CA GLY A 321 -2.95 6.79 -11.58
C GLY A 321 -2.04 6.07 -10.59
N LEU A 322 -1.30 5.05 -11.06
CA LEU A 322 -0.46 4.16 -10.24
C LEU A 322 -1.26 3.57 -9.07
N ALA A 323 -2.42 2.97 -9.37
CA ALA A 323 -3.43 2.49 -8.42
C ALA A 323 -4.15 3.56 -7.57
N THR A 324 -3.94 4.85 -7.83
CA THR A 324 -4.77 5.92 -7.24
C THR A 324 -6.06 6.07 -8.02
N LEU A 325 -7.21 5.95 -7.35
CA LEU A 325 -8.55 6.13 -7.92
C LEU A 325 -9.25 7.31 -7.25
N SER A 326 -10.29 7.86 -7.89
CA SER A 326 -11.01 9.01 -7.34
C SER A 326 -12.50 8.76 -7.18
N VAL A 327 -13.07 9.32 -6.11
CA VAL A 327 -14.52 9.38 -5.86
C VAL A 327 -14.93 10.81 -5.56
N ASN A 328 -16.22 11.11 -5.66
CA ASN A 328 -16.72 12.45 -5.33
C ASN A 328 -16.53 12.75 -3.81
N PRO A 329 -16.10 13.95 -3.41
CA PRO A 329 -15.95 14.31 -1.99
C PRO A 329 -17.26 14.26 -1.20
N ALA A 330 -18.42 14.52 -1.82
CA ALA A 330 -19.73 14.31 -1.22
C ALA A 330 -19.96 12.83 -0.89
N THR A 331 -19.60 11.92 -1.80
CA THR A 331 -19.64 10.47 -1.54
C THR A 331 -18.80 10.10 -0.33
N MET A 332 -17.56 10.63 -0.23
CA MET A 332 -16.69 10.38 0.93
C MET A 332 -17.37 10.78 2.25
N TYR A 333 -18.04 11.93 2.26
CA TYR A 333 -18.69 12.48 3.45
C TYR A 333 -19.95 11.70 3.83
N ILE A 334 -20.83 11.43 2.86
CA ILE A 334 -22.11 10.71 3.05
C ILE A 334 -21.89 9.25 3.47
N LEU A 335 -20.81 8.61 3.04
CA LEU A 335 -20.43 7.27 3.48
C LEU A 335 -19.77 7.26 4.88
N ASN A 336 -20.37 7.99 5.82
CA ASN A 336 -19.94 8.19 7.20
C ASN A 336 -18.46 8.58 7.35
N LYS A 337 -17.88 9.28 6.37
CA LYS A 337 -16.47 9.74 6.39
C LYS A 337 -15.46 8.61 6.54
N PHE A 338 -15.82 7.36 6.20
CA PHE A 338 -14.88 6.24 6.25
C PHE A 338 -13.84 6.31 5.13
N ILE A 339 -14.25 6.79 3.95
CA ILE A 339 -13.36 7.10 2.85
C ILE A 339 -12.75 8.47 3.11
N ALA A 340 -11.44 8.51 3.28
CA ALA A 340 -10.66 9.73 3.36
C ALA A 340 -9.63 9.73 2.23
N ILE A 341 -9.05 10.89 1.94
CA ILE A 341 -7.92 10.98 1.01
C ILE A 341 -6.77 10.14 1.59
N GLY A 342 -6.35 9.11 0.85
CA GLY A 342 -5.37 8.11 1.29
C GLY A 342 -5.95 6.81 1.83
N THR A 343 -7.27 6.71 2.04
CA THR A 343 -7.88 5.43 2.42
C THR A 343 -7.73 4.44 1.27
N GLN A 344 -7.18 3.27 1.57
CA GLN A 344 -7.16 2.15 0.64
C GLN A 344 -8.57 1.56 0.54
N LEU A 345 -9.11 1.47 -0.67
CA LEU A 345 -10.27 0.63 -0.95
C LEU A 345 -9.83 -0.65 -1.65
N LYS A 346 -10.33 -1.79 -1.20
CA LYS A 346 -10.25 -3.02 -1.98
C LYS A 346 -11.40 -3.02 -2.97
N VAL A 347 -11.08 -3.05 -4.24
CA VAL A 347 -12.04 -2.98 -5.35
C VAL A 347 -12.23 -4.36 -5.97
N GLU A 348 -13.36 -4.54 -6.63
CA GLU A 348 -13.71 -5.77 -7.34
C GLU A 348 -12.83 -5.98 -8.58
N ARG A 349 -12.55 -4.90 -9.30
CA ARG A 349 -11.87 -4.84 -10.60
C ARG A 349 -11.44 -3.38 -10.90
N PRO A 350 -10.54 -3.12 -11.87
CA PRO A 350 -9.68 -4.09 -12.56
C PRO A 350 -8.53 -4.60 -11.67
N GLY A 351 -8.13 -3.82 -10.66
CA GLY A 351 -7.09 -4.16 -9.68
C GLY A 351 -7.63 -4.76 -8.39
N LYS A 352 -6.72 -5.01 -7.42
CA LYS A 352 -7.08 -5.55 -6.09
C LYS A 352 -7.47 -4.46 -5.09
N ALA A 353 -6.84 -3.29 -5.23
CA ALA A 353 -7.01 -2.17 -4.34
C ALA A 353 -6.59 -0.88 -5.04
N GLY A 354 -7.03 0.26 -4.50
CA GLY A 354 -6.54 1.57 -4.88
C GLY A 354 -6.57 2.54 -3.71
N GLY A 355 -5.64 3.50 -3.69
CA GLY A 355 -5.67 4.64 -2.78
C GLY A 355 -6.67 5.68 -3.27
N MET A 356 -7.55 6.16 -2.38
CA MET A 356 -8.58 7.12 -2.78
C MET A 356 -8.09 8.55 -2.75
N THR A 357 -8.41 9.28 -3.81
CA THR A 357 -8.42 10.74 -3.87
C THR A 357 -9.82 11.24 -4.18
N SER A 358 -9.99 12.56 -4.17
CA SER A 358 -11.23 13.22 -4.52
C SER A 358 -11.18 13.75 -5.95
N CYS A 359 -12.35 13.73 -6.60
CA CYS A 359 -12.60 14.43 -7.85
C CYS A 359 -14.01 14.99 -7.77
N ASP A 360 -14.16 16.30 -7.82
CA ASP A 360 -15.43 17.00 -7.63
C ASP A 360 -16.14 17.36 -8.94
N SER A 361 -15.55 17.00 -10.09
CA SER A 361 -16.20 17.10 -11.39
C SER A 361 -17.06 15.89 -11.76
N ILE A 362 -16.92 14.76 -11.04
CA ILE A 362 -17.74 13.55 -11.25
C ILE A 362 -18.99 13.57 -10.36
N GLU A 363 -19.98 12.76 -10.69
CA GLU A 363 -21.24 12.72 -9.93
C GLU A 363 -21.10 12.07 -8.55
N GLY A 364 -21.71 12.69 -7.54
CA GLY A 364 -21.79 12.19 -6.17
C GLY A 364 -23.01 11.27 -5.94
N PRO A 365 -23.35 10.97 -4.67
CA PRO A 365 -24.38 10.01 -4.34
C PRO A 365 -25.79 10.56 -4.59
N ILE A 366 -26.73 9.64 -4.83
CA ILE A 366 -28.16 9.90 -4.80
C ILE A 366 -28.71 9.38 -3.48
N VAL A 367 -29.38 10.26 -2.72
CA VAL A 367 -29.84 9.98 -1.36
C VAL A 367 -31.31 10.31 -1.20
N LEU A 368 -31.99 9.50 -0.37
CA LEU A 368 -33.33 9.76 0.12
C LEU A 368 -33.24 10.45 1.48
N LEU A 369 -33.89 11.60 1.61
CA LEU A 369 -33.93 12.37 2.84
C LEU A 369 -35.14 12.02 3.72
N LYS A 370 -35.09 12.39 5.00
CA LYS A 370 -36.19 12.19 5.98
C LYS A 370 -37.50 12.85 5.58
N ASN A 371 -37.46 13.92 4.79
CA ASN A 371 -38.64 14.60 4.27
C ASN A 371 -39.21 13.94 2.99
N GLY A 372 -38.62 12.83 2.54
CA GLY A 372 -39.01 12.12 1.32
C GLY A 372 -38.32 12.59 0.05
N ASP A 373 -37.57 13.71 0.08
CA ASP A 373 -36.89 14.22 -1.12
C ASP A 373 -35.80 13.24 -1.58
N LEU A 374 -35.76 12.95 -2.89
CA LEU A 374 -34.71 12.18 -3.53
C LEU A 374 -33.80 13.14 -4.30
N ILE A 375 -32.58 13.34 -3.82
CA ILE A 375 -31.65 14.34 -4.35
C ILE A 375 -30.29 13.72 -4.69
N GLN A 376 -29.60 14.32 -5.68
CA GLN A 376 -28.20 14.03 -5.97
C GLN A 376 -27.33 15.09 -5.31
N ILE A 377 -26.30 14.66 -4.57
CA ILE A 377 -25.39 15.54 -3.86
C ILE A 377 -24.02 15.50 -4.53
N ASN A 378 -23.66 16.53 -5.30
CA ASN A 378 -22.36 16.59 -5.97
C ASN A 378 -21.31 17.43 -5.21
N GLU A 379 -21.77 18.31 -4.31
CA GLU A 379 -20.93 19.26 -3.58
C GLU A 379 -20.73 18.84 -2.12
N LEU A 380 -19.52 19.04 -1.61
CA LEU A 380 -19.18 18.68 -0.22
C LEU A 380 -19.97 19.52 0.80
N GLU A 381 -20.27 20.76 0.49
CA GLU A 381 -21.04 21.69 1.32
C GLU A 381 -22.46 21.16 1.53
N LYS A 382 -23.14 20.78 0.44
CA LYS A 382 -24.47 20.16 0.49
C LYS A 382 -24.43 18.80 1.19
N ALA A 383 -23.36 18.03 1.01
CA ALA A 383 -23.17 16.78 1.75
C ALA A 383 -23.13 17.01 3.27
N ARG A 384 -22.51 18.10 3.73
CA ARG A 384 -22.50 18.49 5.15
C ARG A 384 -23.89 18.89 5.64
N GLU A 385 -24.63 19.64 4.84
CA GLU A 385 -26.00 20.09 5.16
C GLU A 385 -26.96 18.90 5.33
N TYR A 386 -26.96 17.97 4.38
CA TYR A 386 -27.95 16.90 4.34
C TYR A 386 -27.58 15.63 5.09
N TYR A 387 -26.33 15.49 5.57
CA TYR A 387 -25.81 14.25 6.17
C TYR A 387 -26.73 13.62 7.23
N ASP A 388 -27.20 14.40 8.19
CA ASP A 388 -28.06 13.91 9.29
C ASP A 388 -29.51 13.63 8.84
N SER A 389 -29.88 14.11 7.65
CA SER A 389 -31.19 13.91 7.04
C SER A 389 -31.24 12.71 6.09
N VAL A 390 -30.11 12.08 5.76
CA VAL A 390 -30.06 10.91 4.87
C VAL A 390 -30.63 9.66 5.57
N VAL A 391 -31.69 9.12 4.98
CA VAL A 391 -32.34 7.86 5.37
C VAL A 391 -31.75 6.70 4.59
N GLU A 392 -31.61 6.85 3.27
CA GLU A 392 -31.11 5.82 2.37
C GLU A 392 -30.15 6.44 1.34
N ILE A 393 -29.11 5.69 0.99
CA ILE A 393 -28.16 5.96 -0.07
C ILE A 393 -28.52 5.03 -1.22
N VAL A 394 -29.28 5.57 -2.18
CA VAL A 394 -29.84 4.84 -3.32
C VAL A 394 -28.77 4.53 -4.35
N ASP A 395 -27.82 5.45 -4.54
CA ASP A 395 -26.62 5.27 -5.36
C ASP A 395 -25.43 5.95 -4.65
N VAL A 396 -24.29 5.26 -4.55
CA VAL A 396 -23.11 5.80 -3.87
C VAL A 396 -22.32 6.81 -4.71
N GLY A 397 -22.62 6.95 -6.00
CA GLY A 397 -21.95 7.86 -6.93
C GLY A 397 -20.95 7.17 -7.85
N GLU A 398 -20.14 7.98 -8.52
CA GLU A 398 -19.15 7.50 -9.49
C GLU A 398 -17.79 7.18 -8.86
N MET A 399 -17.10 6.21 -9.46
CA MET A 399 -15.69 5.93 -9.20
C MET A 399 -14.92 6.07 -10.51
N LEU A 400 -13.98 7.00 -10.50
CA LEU A 400 -13.13 7.33 -11.64
C LEU A 400 -11.93 6.38 -11.67
N ILE A 401 -11.86 5.53 -12.70
CA ILE A 401 -10.80 4.53 -12.89
C ILE A 401 -10.04 4.80 -14.19
N PRO A 402 -8.70 5.00 -14.13
CA PRO A 402 -7.89 5.24 -15.31
C PRO A 402 -7.76 4.00 -16.21
N TYR A 403 -7.59 4.20 -17.52
CA TYR A 403 -7.27 3.12 -18.46
C TYR A 403 -6.00 2.35 -18.06
N GLY A 404 -4.99 3.05 -17.53
CA GLY A 404 -3.74 2.44 -17.09
C GLY A 404 -3.91 1.28 -16.10
N GLU A 405 -4.96 1.32 -15.27
CA GLU A 405 -5.26 0.27 -14.30
C GLU A 405 -5.77 -1.01 -14.97
N PHE A 406 -6.50 -0.90 -16.08
CA PHE A 406 -6.92 -2.05 -16.88
C PHE A 406 -5.74 -2.66 -17.61
N LEU A 407 -4.86 -1.81 -18.17
CA LEU A 407 -3.65 -2.21 -18.87
C LEU A 407 -2.68 -2.97 -17.95
N GLU A 408 -2.37 -2.44 -16.76
CA GLU A 408 -1.47 -3.11 -15.81
C GLU A 408 -2.02 -4.45 -15.34
N ASN A 409 -3.31 -4.50 -14.99
CA ASN A 409 -3.93 -5.72 -14.48
C ASN A 409 -4.31 -6.71 -15.59
N ASN A 410 -4.12 -6.34 -16.86
CA ASN A 410 -4.54 -7.09 -18.04
C ASN A 410 -6.01 -7.56 -17.94
N HIS A 411 -6.88 -6.68 -17.44
CA HIS A 411 -8.30 -6.94 -17.32
C HIS A 411 -8.99 -6.42 -18.59
N PRO A 412 -9.82 -7.22 -19.28
CA PRO A 412 -10.59 -6.74 -20.43
C PRO A 412 -11.35 -5.45 -20.12
N LEU A 413 -11.41 -4.54 -21.08
CA LEU A 413 -12.22 -3.34 -20.92
C LEU A 413 -13.69 -3.77 -20.77
N ILE A 414 -14.41 -3.05 -19.93
CA ILE A 414 -15.83 -3.31 -19.68
C ILE A 414 -16.62 -2.02 -19.91
N PRO A 415 -17.91 -2.08 -20.28
CA PRO A 415 -18.72 -0.89 -20.48
C PRO A 415 -18.65 0.05 -19.27
N GLY A 416 -18.21 1.29 -19.49
CA GLY A 416 -18.27 2.36 -18.50
C GLY A 416 -19.62 3.07 -18.54
N ALA A 417 -19.86 3.94 -17.55
CA ALA A 417 -20.98 4.86 -17.57
C ALA A 417 -20.98 5.70 -18.86
N TYR A 418 -22.16 5.89 -19.45
CA TYR A 418 -22.31 6.81 -20.57
C TYR A 418 -22.21 8.24 -20.04
N ALA A 419 -21.02 8.83 -20.17
CA ALA A 419 -20.64 10.09 -19.55
C ALA A 419 -20.56 11.24 -20.56
N VAL A 420 -20.51 12.48 -20.06
CA VAL A 420 -20.56 13.70 -20.88
C VAL A 420 -19.42 13.75 -21.89
N GLU A 421 -18.21 13.34 -21.51
CA GLU A 421 -17.02 13.35 -22.37
C GLU A 421 -17.14 12.39 -23.56
N TRP A 422 -17.95 11.34 -23.43
CA TRP A 422 -18.28 10.44 -24.52
C TRP A 422 -19.36 11.07 -25.39
N TRP A 423 -20.44 11.57 -24.79
CA TRP A 423 -21.55 12.18 -25.53
C TRP A 423 -21.09 13.37 -26.40
N GLU A 424 -20.24 14.25 -25.85
CA GLU A 424 -19.69 15.40 -26.58
C GLU A 424 -18.94 14.96 -27.84
N GLN A 425 -18.19 13.86 -27.80
CA GLN A 425 -17.51 13.33 -29.00
C GLN A 425 -18.50 12.78 -30.03
N GLU A 426 -19.57 12.12 -29.58
CA GLU A 426 -20.63 11.67 -30.48
C GLU A 426 -21.36 12.85 -31.13
N ALA A 427 -21.55 13.95 -30.39
CA ALA A 427 -22.16 15.19 -30.86
C ALA A 427 -21.24 15.98 -31.82
N GLU A 428 -19.96 16.12 -31.50
CA GLU A 428 -18.94 16.73 -32.36
C GLU A 428 -18.84 15.97 -33.70
N ARG A 429 -18.92 14.64 -33.68
CA ARG A 429 -18.86 13.80 -34.90
C ARG A 429 -19.99 14.08 -35.89
N VAL A 430 -21.15 14.54 -35.40
CA VAL A 430 -22.32 14.91 -36.22
C VAL A 430 -22.46 16.42 -36.42
N GLY A 431 -21.47 17.21 -35.98
CA GLY A 431 -21.39 18.65 -36.21
C GLY A 431 -22.07 19.54 -35.17
N PHE A 432 -22.48 19.00 -34.02
CA PHE A 432 -23.04 19.81 -32.92
C PHE A 432 -21.94 20.26 -31.95
N HIS A 433 -21.86 21.57 -31.72
CA HIS A 433 -20.92 22.21 -30.80
C HIS A 433 -21.67 23.25 -29.94
N GLY A 434 -22.48 22.78 -29.00
CA GLY A 434 -23.27 23.64 -28.11
C GLY A 434 -23.47 23.01 -26.73
N GLU A 435 -23.86 23.82 -25.76
CA GLU A 435 -24.23 23.35 -24.42
C GLU A 435 -25.72 23.02 -24.37
N ILE A 436 -26.09 21.98 -23.62
CA ILE A 436 -27.49 21.62 -23.40
C ILE A 436 -27.96 22.18 -22.06
N LYS A 437 -29.05 22.94 -22.06
CA LYS A 437 -29.54 23.65 -20.87
C LYS A 437 -30.63 22.88 -20.14
N ASN A 438 -31.47 22.14 -20.85
CA ASN A 438 -32.59 21.41 -20.26
C ASN A 438 -32.90 20.12 -21.03
N SER A 439 -33.83 19.33 -20.48
CA SER A 439 -34.21 18.04 -21.05
C SER A 439 -34.98 18.15 -22.37
N PHE A 440 -35.72 19.23 -22.63
CA PHE A 440 -36.39 19.43 -23.93
C PHE A 440 -35.36 19.66 -25.05
N GLU A 441 -34.38 20.53 -24.80
CA GLU A 441 -33.26 20.76 -25.71
C GLU A 441 -32.46 19.48 -25.95
N ALA A 442 -32.23 18.68 -24.89
CA ALA A 442 -31.56 17.38 -25.03
C ALA A 442 -32.27 16.44 -26.01
N PHE A 443 -33.60 16.35 -25.94
CA PHE A 443 -34.39 15.55 -26.87
C PHE A 443 -34.38 16.12 -28.28
N GLN A 444 -34.52 17.45 -28.42
CA GLN A 444 -34.48 18.12 -29.73
C GLN A 444 -33.16 17.83 -30.46
N ILE A 445 -32.02 18.01 -29.77
CA ILE A 445 -30.70 17.73 -30.36
C ILE A 445 -30.56 16.24 -30.71
N SER A 446 -31.01 15.33 -29.84
CA SER A 446 -31.00 13.90 -30.14
C SER A 446 -31.86 13.53 -31.36
N GLU A 447 -33.00 14.18 -31.56
CA GLU A 447 -33.88 13.96 -32.72
C GLU A 447 -33.30 14.55 -34.01
N GLU A 448 -32.76 15.78 -33.95
CA GLU A 448 -32.20 16.49 -35.10
C GLU A 448 -30.90 15.84 -35.60
N TYR A 449 -30.00 15.49 -34.69
CA TYR A 449 -28.66 14.99 -35.02
C TYR A 449 -28.50 13.47 -34.88
N SER A 450 -29.56 12.76 -34.46
CA SER A 450 -29.54 11.30 -34.24
C SER A 450 -28.46 10.82 -33.25
N VAL A 451 -28.10 11.66 -32.28
CA VAL A 451 -27.19 11.30 -31.17
C VAL A 451 -27.98 10.75 -29.98
N PRO A 452 -27.39 9.86 -29.16
CA PRO A 452 -28.07 9.39 -27.97
C PRO A 452 -28.43 10.53 -27.01
N LEU A 453 -29.42 10.29 -26.14
CA LEU A 453 -29.84 11.25 -25.13
C LEU A 453 -28.65 11.65 -24.23
N HIS A 454 -28.54 12.95 -23.95
CA HIS A 454 -27.48 13.49 -23.12
C HIS A 454 -27.44 12.85 -21.71
N PRO A 455 -26.27 12.41 -21.22
CA PRO A 455 -26.11 11.73 -19.92
C PRO A 455 -26.77 12.41 -18.73
N ASP A 456 -26.71 13.74 -18.66
CA ASP A 456 -27.29 14.51 -17.55
C ASP A 456 -28.82 14.39 -17.43
N TYR A 457 -29.51 13.96 -18.48
CA TYR A 457 -30.97 13.80 -18.48
C TYR A 457 -31.38 12.32 -18.63
N ASN A 458 -30.42 11.40 -18.48
CA ASN A 458 -30.65 9.97 -18.57
C ASN A 458 -30.93 9.34 -17.19
N LEU A 459 -31.65 8.22 -17.15
CA LEU A 459 -32.03 7.50 -15.92
C LEU A 459 -31.44 6.08 -15.92
N PHE A 460 -31.52 5.38 -14.79
CA PHE A 460 -31.07 3.98 -14.67
C PHE A 460 -32.11 3.00 -15.21
N TRP A 461 -32.49 3.17 -16.48
CA TRP A 461 -33.50 2.34 -17.14
C TRP A 461 -33.17 0.84 -17.12
N HIS A 462 -31.88 0.50 -17.18
CA HIS A 462 -31.38 -0.87 -17.14
C HIS A 462 -31.56 -1.57 -15.77
N ASP A 463 -31.88 -0.83 -14.71
CA ASP A 463 -32.18 -1.41 -13.39
C ASP A 463 -33.67 -1.81 -13.24
N LEU A 464 -34.53 -1.47 -14.21
CA LEU A 464 -35.94 -1.81 -14.19
C LEU A 464 -36.25 -3.10 -14.96
N SER A 465 -37.29 -3.79 -14.50
CA SER A 465 -37.99 -4.80 -15.28
C SER A 465 -39.03 -4.18 -16.22
N LEU A 466 -39.42 -4.92 -17.27
CA LEU A 466 -40.52 -4.51 -18.15
C LEU A 466 -41.85 -4.36 -17.41
N GLU A 467 -42.10 -5.17 -16.38
CA GLU A 467 -43.30 -5.07 -15.57
C GLU A 467 -43.35 -3.75 -14.79
N GLU A 468 -42.23 -3.35 -14.18
CA GLU A 468 -42.12 -2.07 -13.50
C GLU A 468 -42.28 -0.89 -14.47
N LEU A 469 -41.72 -1.00 -15.69
CA LEU A 469 -41.90 0.00 -16.74
C LEU A 469 -43.38 0.18 -17.12
N ARG A 470 -44.12 -0.92 -17.28
CA ARG A 470 -45.57 -0.89 -17.59
C ARG A 470 -46.36 -0.23 -16.48
N LYS A 471 -46.14 -0.66 -15.23
CA LYS A 471 -46.80 -0.07 -14.05
C LYS A 471 -46.55 1.43 -13.96
N LEU A 472 -45.30 1.86 -14.15
CA LEU A 472 -44.95 3.27 -14.14
C LEU A 472 -45.66 4.03 -15.25
N SER A 473 -45.69 3.49 -16.47
CA SER A 473 -46.32 4.11 -17.62
C SER A 473 -47.82 4.32 -17.45
N GLU A 474 -48.55 3.28 -17.05
CA GLU A 474 -50.00 3.33 -16.79
C GLU A 474 -50.33 4.28 -15.63
N PHE A 475 -49.51 4.29 -14.59
CA PHE A 475 -49.71 5.18 -13.45
C PHE A 475 -49.51 6.65 -13.84
N LEU A 476 -48.43 6.97 -14.57
CA LEU A 476 -48.15 8.34 -15.00
C LEU A 476 -49.24 8.86 -15.95
N GLU A 477 -49.81 8.04 -16.82
CA GLU A 477 -50.89 8.48 -17.70
C GLU A 477 -52.14 8.94 -16.94
N ASN A 478 -52.52 8.24 -15.86
CA ASN A 478 -53.78 8.45 -15.17
C ASN A 478 -53.68 9.30 -13.90
N HIS A 479 -52.50 9.31 -13.27
CA HIS A 479 -52.27 9.86 -11.92
C HIS A 479 -51.13 10.88 -11.88
N SER A 480 -50.86 11.55 -13.02
CA SER A 480 -49.90 12.65 -13.06
C SER A 480 -50.37 13.80 -13.95
N PHE A 481 -49.85 14.99 -13.70
CA PHE A 481 -50.12 16.16 -14.52
C PHE A 481 -48.88 17.04 -14.69
N TRP A 482 -48.88 17.81 -15.77
CA TRP A 482 -47.80 18.74 -16.09
C TRP A 482 -48.18 20.16 -15.69
N LYS A 483 -47.30 20.87 -14.98
CA LYS A 483 -47.51 22.27 -14.59
C LYS A 483 -46.16 22.94 -14.34
N ASP A 484 -46.00 24.20 -14.77
CA ASP A 484 -44.80 25.01 -14.53
C ASP A 484 -43.48 24.28 -14.90
N GLU A 485 -43.49 23.62 -16.07
CA GLU A 485 -42.37 22.80 -16.59
C GLU A 485 -41.97 21.60 -15.71
N LYS A 486 -42.83 21.21 -14.76
CA LYS A 486 -42.62 20.11 -13.83
C LYS A 486 -43.70 19.05 -13.97
N LEU A 487 -43.33 17.83 -13.63
CA LEU A 487 -44.23 16.69 -13.55
C LEU A 487 -44.64 16.46 -12.10
N TYR A 488 -45.94 16.45 -11.85
CA TYR A 488 -46.54 16.18 -10.55
C TYR A 488 -47.18 14.80 -10.59
N VAL A 489 -46.67 13.87 -9.77
CA VAL A 489 -47.14 12.48 -9.72
C VAL A 489 -47.82 12.23 -8.37
N GLU A 490 -49.01 11.64 -8.38
CA GLU A 490 -49.71 11.27 -7.14
C GLU A 490 -48.89 10.28 -6.32
N LYS A 491 -49.01 10.37 -4.99
CA LYS A 491 -48.22 9.52 -4.09
C LYS A 491 -48.67 8.07 -4.16
N ASN A 492 -47.73 7.21 -4.50
CA ASN A 492 -47.89 5.77 -4.44
C ASN A 492 -46.54 5.14 -4.07
N TRP A 493 -46.55 4.20 -3.12
CA TRP A 493 -45.32 3.61 -2.58
C TRP A 493 -44.58 2.76 -3.62
N GLU A 494 -45.28 2.03 -4.48
CA GLU A 494 -44.65 1.20 -5.53
C GLU A 494 -43.97 2.09 -6.56
N ILE A 495 -44.65 3.17 -6.97
CA ILE A 495 -44.11 4.15 -7.91
C ILE A 495 -42.90 4.86 -7.30
N LYS A 496 -42.94 5.19 -6.00
CA LYS A 496 -41.80 5.76 -5.28
C LYS A 496 -40.58 4.85 -5.37
N GLU A 497 -40.74 3.54 -5.16
CA GLU A 497 -39.63 2.58 -5.28
C GLU A 497 -39.10 2.49 -6.72
N ILE A 498 -39.97 2.54 -7.74
CA ILE A 498 -39.55 2.56 -9.15
C ILE A 498 -38.77 3.86 -9.46
N LEU A 499 -39.25 5.01 -9.01
CA LEU A 499 -38.56 6.31 -9.17
C LEU A 499 -37.19 6.31 -8.49
N LYS A 500 -37.08 5.70 -7.30
CA LYS A 500 -35.80 5.48 -6.61
C LYS A 500 -34.86 4.61 -7.44
N LYS A 501 -35.34 3.47 -7.97
CA LYS A 501 -34.53 2.58 -8.81
C LYS A 501 -33.99 3.29 -10.05
N LEU A 502 -34.81 4.14 -10.69
CA LEU A 502 -34.42 4.95 -11.84
C LEU A 502 -33.42 6.07 -11.51
N GLY A 503 -33.28 6.45 -10.24
CA GLY A 503 -32.55 7.65 -9.85
C GLY A 503 -33.26 8.95 -10.29
N ALA A 504 -34.58 8.90 -10.48
CA ALA A 504 -35.38 10.03 -10.93
C ALA A 504 -35.59 11.02 -9.78
N LEU A 505 -34.72 12.03 -9.69
CA LEU A 505 -34.72 13.03 -8.61
C LEU A 505 -36.08 13.74 -8.51
N HIS A 506 -36.59 13.87 -7.28
CA HIS A 506 -37.90 14.44 -7.03
C HIS A 506 -38.03 15.00 -5.62
N LEU A 507 -38.86 16.03 -5.47
CA LEU A 507 -39.27 16.56 -4.18
C LEU A 507 -40.59 15.90 -3.75
N GLU A 508 -40.74 15.64 -2.46
CA GLU A 508 -41.95 15.06 -1.91
C GLU A 508 -42.75 16.08 -1.10
N ARG A 509 -43.90 16.50 -1.62
CA ARG A 509 -44.85 17.40 -0.91
C ARG A 509 -46.23 16.75 -0.89
N GLU A 510 -47.25 17.33 -1.50
CA GLU A 510 -48.52 16.64 -1.77
C GLU A 510 -48.38 15.61 -2.90
N TYR A 511 -47.51 15.90 -3.86
CA TYR A 511 -47.14 15.06 -5.01
C TYR A 511 -45.64 14.75 -4.99
N TYR A 512 -45.20 13.79 -5.79
CA TYR A 512 -43.80 13.71 -6.21
C TYR A 512 -43.58 14.69 -7.36
N ILE A 513 -42.69 15.66 -7.16
CA ILE A 513 -42.45 16.76 -8.09
C ILE A 513 -41.11 16.54 -8.77
N LEU A 514 -41.15 16.27 -10.08
CA LEU A 514 -39.96 16.07 -10.92
C LEU A 514 -39.73 17.30 -11.80
N ASP A 515 -38.46 17.65 -11.98
CA ASP A 515 -38.00 18.78 -12.80
C ASP A 515 -37.00 18.27 -13.86
N ARG A 516 -35.72 18.13 -13.50
CA ARG A 516 -34.63 17.65 -14.37
C ARG A 516 -34.98 16.41 -15.21
N TYR A 517 -35.65 15.43 -14.58
CA TYR A 517 -35.99 14.15 -15.21
C TYR A 517 -37.46 14.03 -15.61
N ALA A 518 -38.25 15.11 -15.53
CA ALA A 518 -39.68 15.10 -15.83
C ALA A 518 -39.96 14.68 -17.29
N TYR A 519 -39.38 15.39 -18.26
CA TYR A 519 -39.59 15.09 -19.68
C TYR A 519 -38.96 13.76 -20.13
N PRO A 520 -37.72 13.41 -19.73
CA PRO A 520 -37.13 12.11 -20.04
C PRO A 520 -37.92 10.93 -19.48
N LEU A 521 -38.52 11.08 -18.29
CA LEU A 521 -39.36 10.06 -17.68
C LEU A 521 -40.61 9.79 -18.54
N LEU A 522 -41.36 10.83 -18.90
CA LEU A 522 -42.56 10.70 -19.75
C LEU A 522 -42.24 10.03 -21.08
N ARG A 523 -41.23 10.54 -21.79
CA ARG A 523 -40.81 10.01 -23.09
C ARG A 523 -40.35 8.56 -22.97
N GLY A 524 -39.54 8.24 -21.96
CA GLY A 524 -39.02 6.88 -21.73
C GLY A 524 -40.09 5.84 -21.41
N VAL A 525 -41.26 6.25 -20.90
CA VAL A 525 -42.40 5.35 -20.64
C VAL A 525 -43.45 5.34 -21.77
N GLY A 526 -43.20 6.04 -22.89
CA GLY A 526 -44.11 6.05 -24.04
C GLY A 526 -45.18 7.14 -24.01
N LEU A 527 -45.04 8.13 -23.13
CA LEU A 527 -45.92 9.29 -23.01
C LEU A 527 -45.26 10.54 -23.63
N ASP A 528 -46.06 11.54 -23.94
CA ASP A 528 -45.58 12.85 -24.42
C ASP A 528 -46.50 13.98 -23.95
N LEU A 529 -46.11 15.23 -24.23
CA LEU A 529 -46.89 16.42 -23.90
C LEU A 529 -47.55 17.00 -25.16
N LYS A 530 -48.88 17.15 -25.12
CA LYS A 530 -49.66 17.86 -26.14
C LYS A 530 -50.54 18.91 -25.47
N ASP A 531 -50.33 20.18 -25.80
CA ASP A 531 -51.03 21.32 -25.20
C ASP A 531 -50.99 21.32 -23.65
N GLY A 532 -49.86 20.90 -23.07
CA GLY A 532 -49.66 20.79 -21.62
C GLY A 532 -50.36 19.60 -20.95
N LYS A 533 -50.97 18.69 -21.73
CA LYS A 533 -51.56 17.43 -21.23
C LYS A 533 -50.68 16.25 -21.58
N ILE A 534 -50.61 15.30 -20.66
CA ILE A 534 -49.89 14.03 -20.85
C ILE A 534 -50.76 13.13 -21.73
N VAL A 535 -50.17 12.60 -22.80
CA VAL A 535 -50.87 11.72 -23.76
C VAL A 535 -50.02 10.50 -24.10
N ARG A 536 -50.67 9.35 -24.30
CA ARG A 536 -50.03 8.14 -24.82
C ARG A 536 -49.52 8.37 -26.25
N ARG A 537 -48.22 8.15 -26.46
CA ARG A 537 -47.56 8.25 -27.77
C ARG A 537 -47.29 6.87 -28.37
N LYS A 538 -46.83 5.92 -27.54
CA LYS A 538 -46.45 4.56 -27.96
C LYS A 538 -46.81 3.53 -26.89
N GLU A 539 -47.12 2.32 -27.35
CA GLU A 539 -47.37 1.16 -26.51
C GLU A 539 -46.08 0.40 -26.18
N ILE A 540 -46.04 -0.18 -24.98
CA ILE A 540 -44.89 -0.95 -24.50
C ILE A 540 -44.91 -2.35 -25.10
N LYS A 541 -43.86 -2.70 -25.84
CA LYS A 541 -43.67 -4.02 -26.46
C LYS A 541 -42.78 -4.92 -25.60
N GLU A 542 -42.79 -6.21 -25.91
CA GLU A 542 -41.81 -7.18 -25.37
C GLU A 542 -40.43 -6.95 -26.01
N GLY A 543 -39.36 -7.14 -25.23
CA GLY A 543 -37.99 -6.97 -25.72
C GLY A 543 -36.96 -6.73 -24.62
N ASN A 544 -35.75 -6.33 -25.00
CA ASN A 544 -34.77 -5.82 -24.05
C ASN A 544 -35.21 -4.44 -23.55
N ILE A 545 -35.09 -4.19 -22.24
CA ILE A 545 -35.55 -2.94 -21.60
C ILE A 545 -34.97 -1.69 -22.26
N MET A 546 -33.69 -1.70 -22.66
CA MET A 546 -33.03 -0.52 -23.23
C MET A 546 -33.51 -0.21 -24.65
N ASP A 547 -33.76 -1.27 -25.45
CA ASP A 547 -34.31 -1.13 -26.80
C ASP A 547 -35.75 -0.60 -26.74
N VAL A 548 -36.55 -1.15 -25.83
CA VAL A 548 -37.94 -0.71 -25.60
C VAL A 548 -37.98 0.75 -25.17
N VAL A 549 -37.19 1.14 -24.16
CA VAL A 549 -37.16 2.53 -23.68
C VAL A 549 -36.69 3.49 -24.77
N SER A 550 -35.70 3.12 -25.59
CA SER A 550 -35.27 3.92 -26.75
C SER A 550 -36.38 4.07 -27.80
N GLU A 551 -37.12 3.00 -28.09
CA GLU A 551 -38.25 3.06 -29.03
C GLU A 551 -39.35 4.00 -28.50
N LEU A 552 -39.72 3.87 -27.23
CA LEU A 552 -40.73 4.69 -26.56
C LEU A 552 -40.33 6.17 -26.55
N ALA A 553 -39.10 6.44 -26.13
CA ALA A 553 -38.53 7.78 -26.11
C ALA A 553 -38.45 8.38 -27.52
N GLY A 554 -38.27 7.57 -28.56
CA GLY A 554 -38.06 8.02 -29.94
C GLY A 554 -36.67 8.56 -30.22
N VAL A 555 -35.76 8.43 -29.25
CA VAL A 555 -34.33 8.74 -29.36
C VAL A 555 -33.54 7.59 -28.75
N LYS A 556 -32.29 7.40 -29.18
CA LYS A 556 -31.44 6.34 -28.63
C LYS A 556 -31.07 6.65 -27.18
N ILE A 557 -31.32 5.72 -26.27
CA ILE A 557 -30.94 5.83 -24.85
C ILE A 557 -29.88 4.76 -24.57
N ARG A 558 -28.71 5.20 -24.07
CA ARG A 558 -27.64 4.29 -23.64
C ARG A 558 -27.78 3.97 -22.15
N GLU A 559 -27.22 2.86 -21.73
CA GLU A 559 -27.15 2.48 -20.31
C GLU A 559 -26.32 3.51 -19.54
N ARG A 560 -26.90 4.13 -18.52
CA ARG A 560 -26.21 5.16 -17.72
C ARG A 560 -25.10 4.58 -16.85
N ALA A 561 -25.29 3.38 -16.33
CA ALA A 561 -24.37 2.74 -15.39
C ALA A 561 -24.34 1.21 -15.60
N PRO A 562 -23.86 0.75 -16.77
CA PRO A 562 -23.90 -0.67 -17.15
C PRO A 562 -23.08 -1.55 -16.20
N VAL A 563 -22.00 -1.00 -15.63
CA VAL A 563 -21.15 -1.70 -14.67
C VAL A 563 -20.98 -0.88 -13.40
N ARG A 564 -21.16 -1.54 -12.25
CA ARG A 564 -20.90 -1.00 -10.92
C ARG A 564 -19.80 -1.79 -10.22
N ILE A 565 -18.86 -1.09 -9.60
CA ILE A 565 -17.66 -1.65 -9.00
C ILE A 565 -17.90 -1.90 -7.51
N GLY A 566 -17.82 -3.17 -7.10
CA GLY A 566 -17.81 -3.51 -5.68
C GLY A 566 -16.58 -2.94 -4.97
N ALA A 567 -16.77 -2.39 -3.78
CA ALA A 567 -15.68 -1.79 -3.01
C ALA A 567 -15.90 -1.92 -1.50
N ARG A 568 -14.80 -2.08 -0.76
CA ARG A 568 -14.80 -2.03 0.70
C ARG A 568 -13.58 -1.32 1.24
N MET A 569 -13.66 -0.88 2.49
CA MET A 569 -12.53 -0.30 3.18
C MET A 569 -11.41 -1.35 3.39
N GLY A 570 -10.23 -1.02 2.86
CA GLY A 570 -8.94 -1.62 3.17
C GLY A 570 -8.34 -0.92 4.38
N ARG A 571 -7.10 -0.43 4.28
CA ARG A 571 -6.41 0.32 5.34
C ARG A 571 -6.82 1.80 5.33
N PRO A 572 -6.96 2.45 6.51
CA PRO A 572 -7.07 3.90 6.57
C PRO A 572 -5.76 4.56 6.11
N GLU A 573 -5.82 5.85 5.81
CA GLU A 573 -4.65 6.68 5.52
C GLU A 573 -3.68 6.71 6.72
N LYS A 574 -2.44 7.17 6.56
CA LYS A 574 -1.46 7.29 7.67
C LYS A 574 -0.56 8.49 7.45
N ALA A 575 -0.28 9.22 8.53
CA ALA A 575 0.75 10.25 8.61
C ALA A 575 1.24 10.31 10.07
N ALA A 576 2.40 9.72 10.37
CA ALA A 576 2.92 9.68 11.74
C ALA A 576 4.44 9.49 11.81
N PRO A 577 5.12 10.06 12.83
CA PRO A 577 6.52 9.75 13.09
C PRO A 577 6.76 8.26 13.32
N ARG A 578 7.81 7.71 12.72
CA ARG A 578 8.19 6.30 12.91
C ARG A 578 8.83 6.13 14.29
N LYS A 579 8.07 5.58 15.22
CA LYS A 579 8.52 5.32 16.60
C LYS A 579 8.77 3.84 16.83
N MET A 580 9.93 3.50 17.41
CA MET A 580 10.13 2.18 18.01
C MET A 580 9.11 1.97 19.15
N LYS A 581 8.87 0.72 19.53
CA LYS A 581 8.03 0.38 20.70
C LYS A 581 8.90 -0.19 21.83
N PRO A 582 8.99 0.50 22.99
CA PRO A 582 8.63 1.90 23.25
C PRO A 582 9.47 2.91 22.42
N PRO A 583 9.05 4.18 22.31
CA PRO A 583 9.78 5.22 21.60
C PRO A 583 11.13 5.52 22.25
N ILE A 584 12.18 5.68 21.43
CA ILE A 584 13.59 5.82 21.87
C ILE A 584 14.18 7.11 21.32
N HIS A 585 15.10 7.73 22.07
CA HIS A 585 15.86 8.92 21.65
C HIS A 585 17.34 8.56 21.34
N SER A 586 17.91 7.60 22.05
CA SER A 586 19.33 7.20 21.92
C SER A 586 19.49 5.69 21.71
N LEU A 587 20.34 5.29 20.76
CA LEU A 587 20.81 3.91 20.62
C LEU A 587 21.92 3.60 21.64
N PHE A 588 21.65 3.86 22.92
CA PHE A 588 22.53 3.55 24.04
C PHE A 588 21.90 2.49 24.95
N PRO A 589 22.60 1.38 25.26
CA PRO A 589 22.05 0.30 26.08
C PRO A 589 22.01 0.67 27.56
N ILE A 590 20.86 0.50 28.21
CA ILE A 590 20.66 0.72 29.65
C ILE A 590 20.13 -0.51 30.40
N GLY A 591 20.02 -1.66 29.73
CA GLY A 591 19.51 -2.89 30.33
C GLY A 591 18.10 -2.73 30.91
N ASP A 592 17.91 -3.21 32.13
CA ASP A 592 16.69 -3.04 32.92
C ASP A 592 16.79 -1.86 33.92
N ALA A 593 17.84 -1.04 33.81
CA ALA A 593 18.08 0.04 34.75
C ALA A 593 17.05 1.17 34.64
N GLY A 594 16.56 1.46 33.42
CA GLY A 594 15.59 2.53 33.15
C GLY A 594 14.11 2.13 33.18
N GLY A 595 13.78 1.02 33.84
CA GLY A 595 12.40 0.54 33.99
C GLY A 595 11.69 0.21 32.66
N ASN A 596 10.36 0.11 32.72
CA ASN A 596 9.54 -0.23 31.55
C ASN A 596 9.55 0.85 30.44
N ARG A 597 9.79 2.11 30.83
CA ARG A 597 9.84 3.26 29.92
C ARG A 597 11.22 3.46 29.27
N ARG A 598 12.24 2.72 29.73
CA ARG A 598 13.64 2.79 29.27
C ARG A 598 14.25 4.19 29.43
N LEU A 599 14.01 4.82 30.58
CA LEU A 599 14.53 6.15 30.91
C LEU A 599 16.00 6.08 31.32
N ILE A 600 16.85 6.84 30.64
CA ILE A 600 18.25 7.02 31.04
C ILE A 600 18.32 7.81 32.34
N THR A 601 17.43 8.79 32.54
CA THR A 601 17.30 9.57 33.78
C THR A 601 17.05 8.69 35.01
N GLU A 602 16.20 7.67 34.90
CA GLU A 602 16.01 6.68 35.97
C GLU A 602 17.25 5.79 36.18
N ALA A 603 17.96 5.45 35.10
CA ALA A 603 19.19 4.67 35.18
C ALA A 603 20.33 5.42 35.88
N ILE A 604 20.40 6.75 35.74
CA ILE A 604 21.39 7.62 36.40
C ILE A 604 21.31 7.51 37.93
N ASN A 605 20.11 7.37 38.50
CA ASN A 605 19.93 7.21 39.95
C ASN A 605 20.60 5.94 40.51
N LYS A 606 20.88 4.94 39.67
CA LYS A 606 21.60 3.72 40.05
C LYS A 606 23.12 3.87 39.96
N LYS A 607 23.62 5.01 39.44
CA LYS A 607 25.01 5.36 39.13
C LYS A 607 25.73 4.36 38.23
N ILE A 608 25.97 3.15 38.71
CA ILE A 608 26.70 2.10 38.00
C ILE A 608 25.72 1.03 37.51
N ILE A 609 25.64 0.85 36.20
CA ILE A 609 24.73 -0.13 35.57
C ILE A 609 25.50 -1.17 34.74
N PRO A 610 25.10 -2.44 34.74
CA PRO A 610 25.65 -3.45 33.83
C PRO A 610 25.02 -3.31 32.44
N ILE A 611 25.85 -3.13 31.41
CA ILE A 611 25.40 -3.01 30.02
C ILE A 611 26.19 -3.96 29.11
N GLU A 612 25.52 -4.51 28.10
CA GLU A 612 26.14 -5.33 27.05
C GLU A 612 26.74 -4.45 25.96
N ILE A 613 28.06 -4.51 25.79
CA ILE A 613 28.80 -3.68 24.83
C ILE A 613 29.94 -4.48 24.18
N GLY A 614 30.27 -4.12 22.94
CA GLY A 614 31.41 -4.69 22.23
C GLY A 614 32.74 -4.06 22.67
N ILE A 615 33.72 -4.89 23.04
CA ILE A 615 35.08 -4.39 23.32
C ILE A 615 35.78 -4.09 22.01
N ARG A 616 36.41 -2.91 21.95
CA ARG A 616 37.24 -2.50 20.82
C ARG A 616 38.67 -2.29 21.28
N LYS A 617 39.64 -2.57 20.40
CA LYS A 617 41.07 -2.36 20.66
C LYS A 617 41.65 -1.44 19.61
N CYS A 618 42.45 -0.48 20.05
CA CYS A 618 43.26 0.33 19.14
C CYS A 618 44.38 -0.54 18.53
N PRO A 619 44.48 -0.66 17.19
CA PRO A 619 45.55 -1.41 16.56
C PRO A 619 46.92 -0.71 16.72
N LYS A 620 46.94 0.62 16.90
CA LYS A 620 48.18 1.41 17.01
C LYS A 620 48.81 1.37 18.40
N CYS A 621 48.04 1.64 19.45
CA CYS A 621 48.56 1.78 20.82
C CYS A 621 48.04 0.72 21.79
N GLY A 622 47.22 -0.23 21.33
CA GLY A 622 46.70 -1.34 22.13
C GLY A 622 45.60 -1.00 23.14
N GLU A 623 45.23 0.27 23.29
CA GLU A 623 44.20 0.75 24.23
C GLU A 623 42.85 0.06 23.98
N LYS A 624 42.20 -0.42 25.05
CA LYS A 624 40.88 -1.06 24.98
C LYS A 624 39.80 -0.04 25.33
N THR A 625 38.84 0.15 24.44
CA THR A 625 37.77 1.13 24.61
C THR A 625 36.45 0.60 24.04
N ILE A 626 35.39 1.37 24.25
CA ILE A 626 34.05 1.16 23.68
C ILE A 626 33.79 2.15 22.55
N LEU A 627 34.67 3.14 22.39
CA LEU A 627 34.57 4.21 21.40
C LEU A 627 35.09 3.72 20.04
N PRO A 628 34.52 4.23 18.93
CA PRO A 628 34.97 3.90 17.58
C PRO A 628 36.41 4.36 17.30
N PHE A 629 36.91 5.33 18.06
CA PHE A 629 38.28 5.84 17.94
C PHE A 629 39.01 5.85 19.28
N CYS A 630 40.33 5.70 19.21
CA CYS A 630 41.18 5.62 20.38
C CYS A 630 41.28 7.00 21.04
N PRO A 631 40.94 7.14 22.34
CA PRO A 631 41.04 8.43 23.03
C PRO A 631 42.49 8.93 23.19
N LYS A 632 43.49 8.05 23.09
CA LYS A 632 44.92 8.41 23.23
C LYS A 632 45.58 8.85 21.93
N CYS A 633 45.28 8.19 20.81
CA CYS A 633 46.00 8.42 19.55
C CYS A 633 45.10 8.69 18.34
N GLY A 634 43.78 8.72 18.53
CA GLY A 634 42.79 9.04 17.49
C GLY A 634 42.62 7.97 16.40
N ALA A 635 43.37 6.84 16.45
CA ALA A 635 43.26 5.77 15.47
C ALA A 635 41.91 5.03 15.58
N PRO A 636 41.33 4.54 14.46
CA PRO A 636 40.12 3.71 14.48
C PRO A 636 40.35 2.45 15.30
N THR A 637 39.40 2.11 16.17
CA THR A 637 39.46 0.90 16.99
C THR A 637 38.79 -0.26 16.27
N GLN A 638 39.30 -1.47 16.47
CA GLN A 638 38.75 -2.69 15.88
C GLN A 638 37.94 -3.46 16.92
N PHE A 639 36.77 -3.95 16.52
CA PHE A 639 35.95 -4.81 17.36
C PHE A 639 36.66 -6.15 17.59
N MET A 640 36.76 -6.58 18.85
CA MET A 640 37.46 -7.81 19.23
C MET A 640 36.59 -9.08 19.15
N GLU A 641 35.45 -9.01 18.45
CA GLU A 641 34.44 -10.10 18.39
C GLU A 641 33.95 -10.59 19.77
N LYS A 642 34.10 -9.72 20.78
CA LYS A 642 33.79 -10.04 22.17
C LYS A 642 32.82 -9.01 22.73
N VAL A 643 31.58 -9.46 22.94
CA VAL A 643 30.56 -8.73 23.69
C VAL A 643 30.71 -9.11 25.16
N VAL A 644 30.78 -8.10 26.03
CA VAL A 644 30.86 -8.31 27.48
C VAL A 644 29.79 -7.49 28.19
N VAL A 645 29.39 -7.95 29.37
CA VAL A 645 28.66 -7.13 30.32
C VAL A 645 29.68 -6.30 31.09
N LYS A 646 29.69 -4.99 30.86
CA LYS A 646 30.55 -4.04 31.57
C LYS A 646 29.72 -3.21 32.54
N LYS A 647 30.22 -3.02 33.76
CA LYS A 647 29.68 -2.03 34.70
C LYS A 647 30.15 -0.65 34.26
N VAL A 648 29.21 0.24 33.95
CA VAL A 648 29.48 1.58 33.45
C VAL A 648 28.80 2.58 34.38
N ASP A 649 29.54 3.63 34.75
CA ASP A 649 28.98 4.78 35.45
C ASP A 649 28.20 5.65 34.44
N ILE A 650 26.89 5.45 34.40
CA ILE A 650 26.02 6.17 33.49
C ILE A 650 25.82 7.62 33.94
N SER A 651 25.97 7.90 35.25
CA SER A 651 25.87 9.25 35.80
C SER A 651 27.01 10.13 35.30
N ASP A 652 28.25 9.63 35.37
CA ASP A 652 29.44 10.34 34.86
C ASP A 652 29.39 10.52 33.34
N LEU A 653 29.03 9.48 32.58
CA LEU A 653 28.90 9.59 31.12
C LEU A 653 27.86 10.62 30.69
N PHE A 654 26.71 10.64 31.38
CA PHE A 654 25.64 11.59 31.06
C PHE A 654 26.03 13.02 31.44
N ALA A 655 26.65 13.22 32.61
CA ALA A 655 27.15 14.53 33.05
C ALA A 655 28.20 15.11 32.07
N ARG A 656 29.13 14.29 31.56
CA ARG A 656 30.09 14.72 30.54
C ARG A 656 29.42 15.08 29.21
N ALA A 657 28.39 14.33 28.82
CA ALA A 657 27.62 14.65 27.62
C ALA A 657 26.90 16.01 27.76
N GLN A 658 26.35 16.30 28.94
CA GLN A 658 25.76 17.60 29.26
C GLN A 658 26.78 18.73 29.19
N GLU A 659 27.93 18.56 29.85
CA GLU A 659 29.01 19.55 29.86
C GLU A 659 29.53 19.83 28.44
N TYR A 660 29.73 18.78 27.64
CA TYR A 660 30.21 18.90 26.26
C TYR A 660 29.24 19.69 25.36
N LEU A 661 27.94 19.48 25.55
CA LEU A 661 26.89 20.18 24.84
C LEU A 661 26.63 21.59 25.38
N GLY A 662 27.05 21.88 26.61
CA GLY A 662 26.66 23.10 27.33
C GLY A 662 25.15 23.12 27.66
N GLU A 663 24.56 21.94 27.93
CA GLU A 663 23.12 21.78 28.13
C GLU A 663 22.82 21.21 29.52
N ASN A 664 21.88 21.83 30.25
CA ASN A 664 21.35 21.28 31.48
C ASN A 664 20.05 20.52 31.19
N VAL A 665 20.04 19.20 31.39
CA VAL A 665 18.94 18.32 30.99
C VAL A 665 17.97 18.13 32.14
N ASP A 666 16.77 18.68 31.99
CA ASP A 666 15.63 18.50 32.89
C ASP A 666 14.49 17.67 32.26
N TRP A 667 14.73 17.11 31.06
CA TRP A 667 13.76 16.29 30.30
C TRP A 667 14.12 14.80 30.23
N ASP A 668 13.13 13.98 29.88
CA ASP A 668 13.28 12.52 29.75
C ASP A 668 14.06 12.09 28.51
N VAL A 669 15.21 11.42 28.72
CA VAL A 669 15.98 10.76 27.65
C VAL A 669 15.75 9.25 27.69
N LYS A 670 15.44 8.64 26.54
CA LYS A 670 15.12 7.21 26.44
C LYS A 670 16.19 6.44 25.66
N GLY A 671 16.67 5.34 26.24
CA GLY A 671 17.68 4.45 25.67
C GLY A 671 17.12 3.11 25.19
N VAL A 672 17.97 2.23 24.69
CA VAL A 672 17.61 0.86 24.32
C VAL A 672 17.91 -0.12 25.46
N LYS A 673 17.21 -1.26 25.51
CA LYS A 673 17.53 -2.31 26.49
C LYS A 673 18.90 -2.94 26.20
N LYS A 674 19.19 -3.19 24.92
CA LYS A 674 20.48 -3.69 24.43
C LYS A 674 20.68 -3.27 22.98
N MET A 675 21.93 -3.27 22.53
CA MET A 675 22.25 -3.15 21.11
C MET A 675 21.91 -4.47 20.40
N MET A 676 21.34 -4.36 19.20
CA MET A 676 21.01 -5.51 18.34
C MET A 676 22.01 -5.67 17.18
N SER A 677 22.94 -4.72 17.03
CA SER A 677 23.95 -4.75 15.99
C SER A 677 25.07 -5.72 16.30
N GLN A 678 25.77 -6.20 15.27
CA GLN A 678 26.84 -7.20 15.41
C GLN A 678 27.95 -6.76 16.37
N GLU A 679 28.35 -5.50 16.32
CA GLU A 679 29.46 -4.98 17.12
C GLU A 679 29.03 -4.43 18.48
N HIS A 680 27.71 -4.37 18.77
CA HIS A 680 27.16 -3.79 20.00
C HIS A 680 27.75 -2.41 20.34
N ILE A 681 28.03 -1.59 19.32
CA ILE A 681 28.57 -0.25 19.49
C ILE A 681 27.43 0.72 19.87
N PRO A 682 27.50 1.40 21.03
CA PRO A 682 26.48 2.35 21.41
C PRO A 682 26.62 3.67 20.64
N GLU A 683 25.50 4.32 20.37
CA GLU A 683 25.48 5.71 19.94
C GLU A 683 25.94 6.65 21.07
N ARG A 684 26.54 7.78 20.71
CA ARG A 684 26.91 8.84 21.66
C ARG A 684 25.68 9.47 22.31
N LEU A 685 25.72 9.61 23.64
CA LEU A 685 24.58 10.09 24.45
C LEU A 685 24.16 11.52 24.08
N GLU A 686 25.11 12.33 23.62
CA GLU A 686 24.88 13.71 23.16
C GLU A 686 23.80 13.77 22.08
N LYS A 687 23.83 12.86 21.10
CA LYS A 687 22.81 12.77 20.05
C LYS A 687 21.44 12.48 20.66
N GLY A 688 21.38 11.56 21.63
CA GLY A 688 20.18 11.21 22.36
C GLY A 688 19.57 12.36 23.17
N ILE A 689 20.42 13.16 23.83
CA ILE A 689 20.01 14.35 24.59
C ILE A 689 19.38 15.38 23.65
N LEU A 690 20.05 15.69 22.54
CA LEU A 690 19.56 16.65 21.55
C LEU A 690 18.28 16.19 20.84
N ARG A 691 18.14 14.89 20.55
CA ARG A 691 16.88 14.35 20.01
C ARG A 691 15.74 14.50 21.02
N ALA A 692 15.98 14.17 22.29
CA ALA A 692 14.99 14.29 23.34
C ALA A 692 14.54 15.75 23.54
N LYS A 693 15.49 16.70 23.55
CA LYS A 693 15.24 18.14 23.61
C LYS A 693 14.29 18.62 22.51
N ASN A 694 14.45 18.10 21.30
CA ASN A 694 13.65 18.47 20.14
C ASN A 694 12.40 17.57 19.93
N GLY A 695 12.17 16.58 20.79
CA GLY A 695 11.06 15.63 20.63
C GLY A 695 11.19 14.71 19.39
N VAL A 696 12.42 14.40 18.98
CA VAL A 696 12.76 13.53 17.85
C VAL A 696 13.01 12.10 18.33
N TYR A 697 12.63 11.11 17.54
CA TYR A 697 12.75 9.69 17.87
C TYR A 697 13.64 8.98 16.86
N VAL A 698 14.54 8.14 17.36
CA VAL A 698 15.52 7.42 16.55
C VAL A 698 14.95 6.07 16.11
N PHE A 699 15.25 5.66 14.89
CA PHE A 699 15.02 4.31 14.38
C PHE A 699 16.27 3.43 14.54
N LYS A 700 16.18 2.16 14.13
CA LYS A 700 17.22 1.14 14.41
C LYS A 700 18.59 1.44 13.80
N ASP A 701 18.63 2.25 12.75
CA ASP A 701 19.81 2.59 11.97
C ASP A 701 20.41 3.95 12.33
N GLY A 702 19.83 4.66 13.30
CA GLY A 702 20.22 6.01 13.71
C GLY A 702 19.35 7.12 13.14
N THR A 703 18.54 6.86 12.11
CA THR A 703 17.76 7.90 11.42
C THR A 703 16.42 8.23 12.09
N ALA A 704 15.90 9.43 11.86
CA ALA A 704 14.58 9.89 12.27
C ALA A 704 13.65 9.99 11.04
N ARG A 705 12.45 9.40 11.14
CA ARG A 705 11.58 9.22 9.97
C ARG A 705 10.13 9.58 10.23
N PHE A 706 9.45 9.92 9.15
CA PHE A 706 8.02 10.13 9.13
C PHE A 706 7.36 9.20 8.11
N ASP A 707 6.41 8.36 8.55
CA ASP A 707 5.64 7.46 7.69
C ASP A 707 4.40 8.17 7.15
N MET A 708 4.10 8.01 5.87
CA MET A 708 2.88 8.49 5.24
C MET A 708 2.35 7.55 4.16
N SER A 709 1.04 7.58 3.93
CA SER A 709 0.41 6.85 2.80
C SER A 709 0.71 7.52 1.48
N ASP A 710 0.98 6.73 0.45
CA ASP A 710 1.42 7.22 -0.85
C ASP A 710 0.24 7.50 -1.78
N ILE A 711 0.21 8.70 -2.36
CA ILE A 711 -0.78 9.10 -3.36
C ILE A 711 -0.08 9.74 -4.56
N ALA A 712 -0.50 9.33 -5.75
CA ALA A 712 0.04 9.86 -6.99
C ALA A 712 -0.60 11.20 -7.36
N ILE A 713 0.22 12.12 -7.85
CA ILE A 713 -0.23 13.39 -8.44
C ILE A 713 0.70 13.78 -9.58
N THR A 714 0.14 14.38 -10.63
CA THR A 714 0.93 14.89 -11.77
C THR A 714 0.85 16.40 -11.91
N HIS A 715 -0.19 17.04 -11.39
CA HIS A 715 -0.37 18.48 -11.48
C HIS A 715 -0.92 19.06 -10.17
N PHE A 716 -0.46 20.25 -9.82
CA PHE A 716 -0.87 20.97 -8.62
C PHE A 716 -1.05 22.46 -8.91
N ARG A 717 -1.91 23.12 -8.14
CA ARG A 717 -1.93 24.59 -8.09
C ARG A 717 -1.02 25.06 -6.95
N PRO A 718 -0.15 26.08 -7.14
CA PRO A 718 0.68 26.58 -6.06
C PRO A 718 -0.11 26.94 -4.78
N LYS A 719 -1.33 27.47 -4.92
CA LYS A 719 -2.20 27.79 -3.79
C LYS A 719 -2.60 26.59 -2.94
N GLU A 720 -2.88 25.44 -3.55
CA GLU A 720 -3.30 24.19 -2.87
C GLU A 720 -2.26 23.69 -1.88
N ILE A 721 -0.98 24.02 -2.12
CA ILE A 721 0.16 23.51 -1.37
C ILE A 721 0.87 24.59 -0.53
N GLY A 722 0.31 25.80 -0.48
CA GLY A 722 0.91 26.95 0.21
C GLY A 722 2.20 27.46 -0.44
N LEU A 723 2.39 27.25 -1.74
CA LEU A 723 3.57 27.71 -2.48
C LEU A 723 3.28 29.06 -3.15
N SER A 724 4.05 30.10 -2.81
CA SER A 724 3.95 31.37 -3.51
C SER A 724 4.48 31.27 -4.95
N VAL A 725 3.89 32.02 -5.88
CA VAL A 725 4.32 32.07 -7.29
C VAL A 725 5.80 32.44 -7.42
N GLU A 726 6.28 33.39 -6.62
CA GLU A 726 7.70 33.79 -6.62
C GLU A 726 8.61 32.60 -6.25
N LYS A 727 8.25 31.85 -5.20
CA LYS A 727 9.02 30.68 -4.77
C LYS A 727 8.90 29.53 -5.78
N ALA A 728 7.72 29.32 -6.38
CA ALA A 728 7.53 28.35 -7.46
C ALA A 728 8.49 28.63 -8.64
N ARG A 729 8.58 29.89 -9.08
CA ARG A 729 9.52 30.32 -10.13
C ARG A 729 10.97 30.08 -9.74
N LYS A 730 11.35 30.35 -8.48
CA LYS A 730 12.69 30.06 -7.95
C LYS A 730 13.03 28.56 -7.95
N LEU A 731 12.03 27.69 -7.78
CA LEU A 731 12.18 26.23 -7.84
C LEU A 731 12.19 25.66 -9.27
N GLY A 732 12.03 26.52 -10.29
CA GLY A 732 12.04 26.15 -11.70
C GLY A 732 10.65 25.98 -12.34
N TYR A 733 9.57 26.31 -11.63
CA TYR A 733 8.21 26.34 -12.20
C TYR A 733 7.95 27.71 -12.81
N THR A 734 8.29 27.87 -14.09
CA THR A 734 8.18 29.15 -14.80
C THR A 734 6.91 29.28 -15.63
N LYS A 735 6.32 28.15 -16.02
CA LYS A 735 5.13 28.04 -16.85
C LYS A 735 4.12 27.10 -16.23
N ASP A 736 2.85 27.31 -16.56
CA ASP A 736 1.78 26.37 -16.28
C ASP A 736 1.79 25.18 -17.27
N TYR A 737 0.90 24.22 -17.06
CA TYR A 737 0.81 23.00 -17.88
C TYR A 737 0.31 23.24 -19.32
N LEU A 738 -0.20 24.43 -19.64
CA LEU A 738 -0.58 24.87 -20.99
C LEU A 738 0.56 25.62 -21.68
N GLY A 739 1.64 25.93 -20.96
CA GLY A 739 2.80 26.64 -21.47
C GLY A 739 2.73 28.16 -21.32
N HIS A 740 1.72 28.70 -20.61
CA HIS A 740 1.65 30.12 -20.28
C HIS A 740 2.55 30.43 -19.08
N ASP A 741 3.03 31.68 -18.99
CA ASP A 741 3.86 32.11 -17.86
C ASP A 741 3.10 31.99 -16.52
N LEU A 742 3.77 31.49 -15.50
CA LEU A 742 3.21 31.36 -14.15
C LEU A 742 3.14 32.74 -13.47
N LYS A 743 1.93 33.26 -13.31
CA LYS A 743 1.60 34.57 -12.73
C LYS A 743 0.64 34.47 -11.55
N ASP A 744 -0.23 33.46 -11.53
CA ASP A 744 -1.25 33.22 -10.52
C ASP A 744 -1.03 31.88 -9.79
N GLY A 745 -1.36 31.82 -8.51
CA GLY A 745 -1.34 30.60 -7.71
C GLY A 745 -2.47 29.61 -8.03
N GLU A 746 -3.48 30.01 -8.81
CA GLU A 746 -4.55 29.14 -9.33
C GLU A 746 -4.18 28.41 -10.63
N GLN A 747 -3.09 28.82 -11.29
CA GLN A 747 -2.60 28.12 -12.48
C GLN A 747 -2.05 26.74 -12.11
N LEU A 748 -2.41 25.74 -12.92
CA LEU A 748 -1.93 24.37 -12.75
C LEU A 748 -0.50 24.21 -13.27
N CYS A 749 0.39 23.73 -12.42
CA CYS A 749 1.75 23.38 -12.77
C CYS A 749 1.88 21.86 -12.90
N GLU A 750 2.63 21.39 -13.91
CA GLU A 750 3.04 19.99 -14.01
C GLU A 750 4.15 19.69 -12.98
N LEU A 751 3.93 18.72 -12.11
CA LEU A 751 4.85 18.36 -11.02
C LEU A 751 6.13 17.72 -11.55
N LYS A 752 7.29 18.27 -11.17
CA LYS A 752 8.58 17.66 -11.51
C LYS A 752 8.78 16.35 -10.76
N VAL A 753 9.43 15.38 -11.40
CA VAL A 753 9.38 13.96 -11.01
C VAL A 753 9.98 13.57 -9.65
N GLN A 754 10.74 14.45 -8.99
CA GLN A 754 11.30 14.22 -7.65
C GLN A 754 10.83 15.29 -6.63
N ASP A 755 9.90 16.15 -7.02
CA ASP A 755 9.28 17.11 -6.12
C ASP A 755 8.11 16.42 -5.39
N ILE A 756 7.99 16.68 -4.10
CA ILE A 756 6.98 16.07 -3.22
C ILE A 756 6.21 17.12 -2.44
N ILE A 757 4.94 16.82 -2.18
CA ILE A 757 4.04 17.60 -1.34
C ILE A 757 3.73 16.73 -0.13
N ILE A 758 4.12 17.20 1.05
CA ILE A 758 4.06 16.41 2.29
C ILE A 758 2.90 16.86 3.18
N PRO A 759 2.36 16.01 4.07
CA PRO A 759 1.29 16.44 4.95
C PRO A 759 1.82 17.48 5.96
N LYS A 760 0.98 18.43 6.39
CA LYS A 760 1.35 19.44 7.41
C LYS A 760 1.92 18.80 8.69
N SER A 761 1.40 17.64 9.07
CA SER A 761 1.90 16.86 10.21
C SER A 761 3.33 16.31 10.01
N ALA A 762 3.73 15.99 8.76
CA ALA A 762 5.11 15.66 8.43
C ALA A 762 6.00 16.90 8.56
N ALA A 763 5.57 18.04 7.99
CA ALA A 763 6.31 19.29 8.08
C ALA A 763 6.61 19.67 9.54
N ASP A 764 5.62 19.60 10.43
CA ASP A 764 5.78 19.88 11.86
C ASP A 764 6.83 18.98 12.53
N TYR A 765 6.93 17.72 12.11
CA TYR A 765 7.94 16.80 12.62
C TYR A 765 9.32 17.02 11.98
N LEU A 766 9.38 17.32 10.68
CA LEU A 766 10.63 17.63 9.99
C LEU A 766 11.25 18.93 10.52
N ILE A 767 10.47 19.93 10.94
CA ILE A 767 11.00 21.12 11.63
C ILE A 767 11.75 20.71 12.90
N LYS A 768 11.20 19.77 13.68
CA LYS A 768 11.89 19.25 14.89
C LYS A 768 13.18 18.53 14.54
N ILE A 769 13.19 17.76 13.45
CA ILE A 769 14.40 17.09 12.95
C ILE A 769 15.43 18.13 12.46
N ALA A 770 15.00 19.16 11.72
CA ALA A 770 15.87 20.24 11.25
C ALA A 770 16.53 20.99 12.42
N ASN A 771 15.75 21.35 13.44
CA ASN A 771 16.25 21.97 14.67
C ASN A 771 17.21 21.05 15.44
N TYR A 772 16.91 19.75 15.48
CA TYR A 772 17.84 18.76 16.02
C TYR A 772 19.17 18.73 15.26
N VAL A 773 19.14 18.70 13.92
CA VAL A 773 20.36 18.70 13.10
C VAL A 773 21.15 19.98 13.28
N ASP A 774 20.50 21.14 13.38
CA ASP A 774 21.18 22.42 13.64
C ASP A 774 21.84 22.45 15.01
N ASP A 775 21.14 22.01 16.06
CA ASP A 775 21.72 21.87 17.40
C ASP A 775 22.85 20.82 17.41
N LEU A 776 22.74 19.75 16.61
CA LEU A 776 23.78 18.74 16.46
C LEU A 776 25.04 19.31 15.79
N LEU A 777 24.88 20.06 14.68
CA LEU A 777 26.00 20.73 14.02
C LEU A 777 26.67 21.73 14.96
N GLU A 778 25.91 22.63 15.58
CA GLU A 778 26.44 23.71 16.42
C GLU A 778 27.05 23.19 17.73
N LYS A 779 26.34 22.32 18.46
CA LYS A 779 26.73 21.95 19.83
C LYS A 779 27.59 20.71 19.89
N PHE A 780 27.40 19.76 18.97
CA PHE A 780 28.16 18.52 18.98
C PHE A 780 29.35 18.55 18.01
N TYR A 781 29.13 18.94 16.75
CA TYR A 781 30.22 19.04 15.76
C TYR A 781 30.94 20.40 15.76
N LYS A 782 30.43 21.41 16.49
CA LYS A 782 30.98 22.78 16.53
C LYS A 782 31.05 23.43 15.13
N MET A 783 30.06 23.14 14.30
CA MET A 783 29.87 23.63 12.93
C MET A 783 28.73 24.65 12.85
N LYS A 784 28.61 25.36 11.73
CA LYS A 784 27.48 26.28 11.51
C LYS A 784 26.17 25.52 11.34
N ARG A 785 25.07 26.09 11.84
CA ARG A 785 23.70 25.64 11.56
C ARG A 785 23.44 25.63 10.06
N PHE A 786 22.64 24.68 9.59
CA PHE A 786 22.35 24.49 8.17
C PHE A 786 20.92 24.91 7.82
N TYR A 787 19.92 24.36 8.49
CA TYR A 787 18.50 24.52 8.11
C TYR A 787 17.94 25.88 8.51
N ASN A 788 18.14 26.29 9.77
CA ASN A 788 17.61 27.52 10.36
C ASN A 788 16.08 27.70 10.17
N VAL A 789 15.36 26.59 10.15
CA VAL A 789 13.92 26.52 9.85
C VAL A 789 13.10 26.93 11.07
N LYS A 790 12.17 27.88 10.90
CA LYS A 790 11.27 28.34 11.98
C LYS A 790 9.80 28.07 11.67
N LYS A 791 9.43 28.13 10.40
CA LYS A 791 8.07 27.89 9.91
C LYS A 791 8.10 26.86 8.78
N ARG A 792 6.93 26.33 8.42
CA ARG A 792 6.81 25.27 7.41
C ARG A 792 7.39 25.72 6.07
N GLU A 793 7.15 26.95 5.66
CA GLU A 793 7.59 27.50 4.38
C GLU A 793 9.11 27.52 4.21
N ASP A 794 9.86 27.53 5.32
CA ASP A 794 11.32 27.47 5.28
C ASP A 794 11.82 26.07 4.85
N LEU A 795 11.00 25.01 5.01
CA LEU A 795 11.33 23.66 4.51
C LEU A 795 11.28 23.56 2.97
N ILE A 796 10.61 24.50 2.29
CA ILE A 796 10.44 24.46 0.84
C ILE A 796 11.79 24.61 0.13
N GLY A 797 12.15 23.59 -0.65
CA GLY A 797 13.40 23.46 -1.38
C GLY A 797 14.42 22.55 -0.71
N HIS A 798 14.22 22.16 0.56
CA HIS A 798 15.11 21.22 1.23
C HIS A 798 14.92 19.79 0.69
N LEU A 799 16.03 19.05 0.68
CA LEU A 799 16.09 17.69 0.15
C LEU A 799 15.79 16.66 1.23
N VAL A 800 15.09 15.62 0.83
CA VAL A 800 14.74 14.46 1.65
C VAL A 800 15.17 13.16 0.98
N ILE A 801 15.28 12.11 1.77
CA ILE A 801 15.36 10.73 1.29
C ILE A 801 13.98 10.10 1.47
N GLY A 802 13.33 9.74 0.37
CA GLY A 802 12.18 8.85 0.38
C GLY A 802 12.65 7.40 0.44
N LEU A 803 12.11 6.61 1.37
CA LEU A 803 12.48 5.22 1.55
C LEU A 803 11.27 4.35 1.88
N ALA A 804 11.07 3.31 1.07
CA ALA A 804 10.01 2.35 1.23
C ALA A 804 10.38 1.22 2.20
N PRO A 805 9.41 0.67 2.95
CA PRO A 805 9.61 -0.59 3.67
C PRO A 805 10.11 -1.73 2.76
N HIS A 806 10.90 -2.66 3.29
CA HIS A 806 11.50 -3.79 2.58
C HIS A 806 12.51 -3.41 1.46
N THR A 807 12.85 -2.13 1.33
CA THR A 807 13.87 -1.64 0.37
C THR A 807 15.13 -1.19 1.09
N SER A 808 16.21 -1.00 0.32
CA SER A 808 17.48 -0.47 0.81
C SER A 808 18.06 0.69 -0.01
N ALA A 809 17.38 1.11 -1.07
CA ALA A 809 17.77 2.27 -1.85
C ALA A 809 16.80 3.42 -1.56
N GLY A 810 17.32 4.52 -1.02
CA GLY A 810 16.58 5.77 -0.89
C GLY A 810 16.51 6.51 -2.22
N ILE A 811 15.45 7.28 -2.42
CA ILE A 811 15.28 8.16 -3.59
C ILE A 811 15.32 9.60 -3.11
N LEU A 812 16.14 10.42 -3.76
CA LEU A 812 16.24 11.85 -3.46
C LEU A 812 14.94 12.55 -3.86
N GLY A 813 14.34 13.30 -2.94
CA GLY A 813 13.18 14.15 -3.19
C GLY A 813 13.41 15.58 -2.71
N ARG A 814 12.61 16.52 -3.20
CA ARG A 814 12.61 17.93 -2.78
C ARG A 814 11.21 18.36 -2.33
N ILE A 815 11.12 18.96 -1.16
CA ILE A 815 9.83 19.44 -0.62
C ILE A 815 9.44 20.73 -1.35
N ILE A 816 8.24 20.77 -1.94
CA ILE A 816 7.73 21.98 -2.63
C ILE A 816 6.51 22.63 -1.97
N GLY A 817 5.84 21.93 -1.05
CA GLY A 817 4.68 22.47 -0.34
C GLY A 817 4.03 21.44 0.57
N PHE A 818 2.85 21.80 1.09
CA PHE A 818 2.19 21.08 2.16
C PHE A 818 0.71 20.82 1.88
N SER A 819 0.22 19.64 2.24
CA SER A 819 -1.20 19.26 2.14
C SER A 819 -1.85 19.14 3.53
N ASP A 820 -3.16 19.42 3.59
CA ASP A 820 -4.01 19.16 4.75
C ASP A 820 -4.40 17.68 4.88
N ALA A 821 -4.34 16.91 3.79
CA ALA A 821 -4.59 15.48 3.80
C ALA A 821 -3.41 14.73 4.46
N ASN A 822 -3.70 13.60 5.10
CA ASN A 822 -2.70 12.78 5.80
C ASN A 822 -1.99 11.81 4.84
N VAL A 823 -1.45 12.33 3.73
CA VAL A 823 -0.80 11.54 2.66
C VAL A 823 0.42 12.25 2.10
N GLY A 824 1.35 11.49 1.52
CA GLY A 824 2.46 11.99 0.73
C GLY A 824 2.10 12.02 -0.75
N PHE A 825 1.88 13.22 -1.29
CA PHE A 825 1.63 13.42 -2.71
C PHE A 825 2.97 13.52 -3.46
N ALA A 826 3.16 12.66 -4.47
CA ALA A 826 4.33 12.73 -5.33
C ALA A 826 4.01 12.26 -6.75
N HIS A 827 4.93 12.57 -7.68
CA HIS A 827 4.86 12.06 -9.03
C HIS A 827 4.85 10.52 -9.04
N PRO A 828 4.08 9.84 -9.93
CA PRO A 828 4.06 8.38 -10.03
C PRO A 828 5.47 7.76 -10.08
N PHE A 829 6.42 8.42 -10.76
CA PHE A 829 7.79 7.94 -10.86
C PHE A 829 8.54 7.94 -9.52
N PHE A 830 8.26 8.91 -8.64
CA PHE A 830 8.88 8.95 -7.32
C PHE A 830 8.41 7.78 -6.45
N HIS A 831 7.12 7.43 -6.53
CA HIS A 831 6.55 6.26 -5.84
C HIS A 831 7.05 4.95 -6.43
N ALA A 832 7.00 4.79 -7.75
CA ALA A 832 7.48 3.59 -8.43
C ALA A 832 8.99 3.36 -8.31
N ALA A 833 9.81 4.42 -8.26
CA ALA A 833 11.26 4.32 -8.01
C ALA A 833 11.58 3.75 -6.63
N LYS A 834 10.63 3.82 -5.68
CA LYS A 834 10.75 3.21 -4.35
C LYS A 834 10.12 1.82 -4.29
N ARG A 835 9.72 1.24 -5.44
CA ARG A 835 9.01 -0.04 -5.57
C ARG A 835 7.68 -0.04 -4.81
N ARG A 836 6.93 1.06 -4.98
CA ARG A 836 5.59 1.26 -4.43
C ARG A 836 4.57 1.60 -5.49
N ASN A 837 3.36 1.14 -5.21
CA ASN A 837 2.14 1.55 -5.87
C ASN A 837 1.36 2.44 -4.92
N CYS A 838 0.41 3.23 -5.43
CA CYS A 838 -0.45 4.03 -4.58
C CYS A 838 -1.76 3.28 -4.25
N ASP A 839 -1.66 1.96 -4.00
CA ASP A 839 -2.80 1.11 -3.69
C ASP A 839 -3.12 1.03 -2.19
N GLY A 840 -2.49 1.87 -1.36
CA GLY A 840 -2.54 1.80 0.11
C GLY A 840 -1.21 1.46 0.79
N ASP A 841 -0.11 1.48 0.02
CA ASP A 841 1.23 1.43 0.56
C ASP A 841 1.61 2.70 1.34
N GLU A 842 2.68 2.55 2.13
CA GLU A 842 3.23 3.60 2.97
C GLU A 842 4.73 3.71 2.74
N ASP A 843 5.20 4.95 2.63
CA ASP A 843 6.61 5.30 2.57
C ASP A 843 7.05 6.12 3.76
N SER A 844 8.36 6.18 3.94
CA SER A 844 8.98 7.05 4.93
C SER A 844 9.83 8.14 4.28
N ILE A 845 9.84 9.33 4.87
CA ILE A 845 10.77 10.40 4.53
C ILE A 845 11.67 10.74 5.71
N MET A 846 12.89 11.17 5.39
CA MET A 846 13.88 11.72 6.33
C MET A 846 14.61 12.89 5.65
N LEU A 847 15.05 13.88 6.43
CA LEU A 847 15.85 14.99 5.89
C LEU A 847 17.20 14.46 5.40
N LEU A 848 17.68 14.92 4.24
CA LEU A 848 18.92 14.40 3.65
C LEU A 848 20.11 14.51 4.61
N LEU A 849 20.38 15.70 5.16
CA LEU A 849 21.52 15.90 6.06
C LEU A 849 21.42 15.06 7.34
N GLU A 850 20.21 14.87 7.87
CA GLU A 850 20.01 14.01 9.04
C GLU A 850 20.38 12.56 8.73
N GLY A 851 19.87 12.04 7.62
CA GLY A 851 20.20 10.70 7.16
C GLY A 851 21.71 10.50 6.98
N LEU A 852 22.42 11.47 6.41
CA LEU A 852 23.88 11.36 6.21
C LEU A 852 24.68 11.45 7.53
N LEU A 853 24.23 12.25 8.50
CA LEU A 853 24.92 12.44 9.77
C LEU A 853 24.71 11.30 10.75
N ASP A 854 23.50 10.74 10.81
CA ASP A 854 23.12 9.81 11.88
C ASP A 854 23.08 8.35 11.46
N PHE A 855 22.89 8.05 10.17
CA PHE A 855 22.87 6.68 9.69
C PHE A 855 24.21 5.98 9.90
N SER A 856 24.21 4.78 10.48
CA SER A 856 25.40 3.93 10.43
C SER A 856 25.03 2.47 10.22
N ARG A 857 25.77 1.80 9.34
CA ARG A 857 25.68 0.33 9.15
C ARG A 857 26.04 -0.42 10.43
N LYS A 858 26.82 0.21 11.33
CA LYS A 858 27.20 -0.35 12.63
C LYS A 858 26.05 -0.39 13.65
N PHE A 859 24.95 0.31 13.40
CA PHE A 859 23.73 0.24 14.21
C PHE A 859 22.73 -0.81 13.73
N LEU A 860 22.85 -1.25 12.47
CA LEU A 860 21.91 -2.19 11.88
C LEU A 860 21.88 -3.52 12.65
N PRO A 861 20.68 -4.08 12.91
CA PRO A 861 20.56 -5.38 13.57
C PRO A 861 21.32 -6.48 12.81
N SER A 862 22.00 -7.38 13.53
CA SER A 862 22.69 -8.54 12.94
C SER A 862 21.74 -9.68 12.54
N THR A 863 20.48 -9.62 12.97
CA THR A 863 19.45 -10.60 12.62
C THR A 863 19.00 -10.45 11.17
N ARG A 864 18.63 -11.57 10.51
CA ARG A 864 18.02 -11.56 9.17
C ARG A 864 16.85 -10.58 9.09
N GLY A 865 16.80 -9.76 8.03
CA GLY A 865 15.83 -8.66 7.91
C GLY A 865 16.32 -7.34 8.51
N GLY A 866 17.56 -7.27 8.99
CA GLY A 866 18.13 -6.12 9.67
C GLY A 866 18.53 -4.99 8.72
N LEU A 867 18.84 -5.33 7.46
CA LEU A 867 19.16 -4.36 6.39
C LEU A 867 17.90 -3.81 5.70
N MET A 868 16.73 -4.43 5.91
CA MET A 868 15.47 -3.89 5.42
C MET A 868 15.21 -2.50 5.97
N ASP A 869 14.66 -1.63 5.13
CA ASP A 869 14.32 -0.27 5.46
C ASP A 869 15.54 0.59 5.80
N ALA A 870 16.78 0.22 5.43
CA ALA A 870 17.96 1.06 5.66
C ALA A 870 18.39 1.75 4.37
N PRO A 871 18.69 3.08 4.37
CA PRO A 871 19.14 3.77 3.16
C PRO A 871 20.61 3.42 2.85
N LEU A 872 20.86 2.22 2.30
CA LEU A 872 22.20 1.72 1.99
C LEU A 872 22.82 2.41 0.77
N VAL A 873 22.01 3.01 -0.08
CA VAL A 873 22.40 3.80 -1.26
C VAL A 873 21.33 4.85 -1.53
N LEU A 874 21.72 5.99 -2.08
CA LEU A 874 20.81 7.07 -2.47
C LEU A 874 20.81 7.25 -4.00
N THR A 875 19.64 7.11 -4.61
CA THR A 875 19.44 7.44 -6.03
C THR A 875 19.18 8.93 -6.16
N THR A 876 20.02 9.64 -6.91
CA THR A 876 19.89 11.10 -7.06
C THR A 876 19.01 11.51 -8.23
N ARG A 877 18.85 10.63 -9.23
CA ARG A 877 18.09 10.89 -10.44
C ARG A 877 17.16 9.72 -10.76
N ILE A 878 15.90 10.02 -11.07
CA ILE A 878 14.94 9.01 -11.52
C ILE A 878 15.04 8.83 -13.04
N THR A 879 15.16 7.58 -13.48
CA THR A 879 15.13 7.18 -14.88
C THR A 879 13.93 6.28 -15.13
N PRO A 880 12.97 6.65 -16.01
CA PRO A 880 11.75 5.88 -16.22
C PRO A 880 11.94 4.43 -16.68
N THR A 881 13.05 4.10 -17.34
CA THR A 881 13.38 2.71 -17.71
C THR A 881 13.80 1.85 -16.51
N GLU A 882 14.13 2.48 -15.37
CA GLU A 882 14.63 1.83 -14.17
C GLU A 882 13.60 1.76 -13.03
N ILE A 883 12.40 2.30 -13.22
CA ILE A 883 11.33 2.25 -12.21
C ILE A 883 10.40 1.06 -12.44
N ASP A 884 9.45 0.87 -11.53
CA ASP A 884 8.45 -0.17 -11.68
C ASP A 884 7.59 0.04 -12.95
N LYS A 885 7.24 -1.08 -13.60
CA LYS A 885 6.53 -1.09 -14.89
C LYS A 885 5.13 -0.49 -14.79
N GLU A 886 4.51 -0.52 -13.60
CA GLU A 886 3.15 -0.01 -13.41
C GLU A 886 3.07 1.49 -13.66
N ALA A 887 4.09 2.26 -13.28
CA ALA A 887 4.18 3.68 -13.60
C ALA A 887 4.27 3.95 -15.11
N LEU A 888 4.70 2.97 -15.90
CA LEU A 888 4.75 3.08 -17.36
C LEU A 888 3.37 2.96 -18.00
N HIS A 889 2.38 2.41 -17.30
CA HIS A 889 1.01 2.27 -17.80
C HIS A 889 0.12 3.47 -17.45
N VAL A 890 0.63 4.45 -16.70
CA VAL A 890 -0.09 5.69 -16.42
C VAL A 890 -0.42 6.41 -17.73
N ASP A 891 -1.71 6.60 -17.98
CA ASP A 891 -2.21 7.36 -19.12
C ASP A 891 -1.99 8.87 -18.92
N VAL A 892 -1.76 9.57 -20.03
CA VAL A 892 -1.27 10.97 -20.03
C VAL A 892 -1.99 11.84 -21.07
N MET A 893 -3.20 11.43 -21.44
CA MET A 893 -4.08 12.15 -22.37
C MET A 893 -4.99 13.15 -21.64
N GLU A 894 -5.43 14.16 -22.39
CA GLU A 894 -6.41 15.15 -21.93
C GLU A 894 -7.86 14.65 -22.09
N ARG A 895 -8.12 13.81 -23.09
CA ARG A 895 -9.43 13.18 -23.33
C ARG A 895 -9.19 11.77 -23.87
N TYR A 896 -10.04 10.82 -23.51
CA TYR A 896 -10.02 9.50 -24.15
C TYR A 896 -10.79 9.55 -25.47
N PRO A 897 -10.29 8.90 -26.54
CA PRO A 897 -10.91 8.96 -27.85
C PRO A 897 -12.24 8.20 -27.92
N LEU A 898 -13.11 8.55 -28.85
CA LEU A 898 -14.41 7.90 -29.03
C LEU A 898 -14.29 6.39 -29.28
N GLU A 899 -13.30 5.99 -30.08
CA GLU A 899 -13.00 4.60 -30.41
C GLU A 899 -12.67 3.77 -29.16
N PHE A 900 -12.08 4.37 -28.12
CA PHE A 900 -11.84 3.71 -26.85
C PHE A 900 -13.17 3.34 -26.17
N TYR A 901 -14.11 4.27 -26.07
CA TYR A 901 -15.41 3.99 -25.47
C TYR A 901 -16.18 2.92 -26.26
N GLU A 902 -16.16 2.98 -27.59
CA GLU A 902 -16.76 1.95 -28.45
C GLU A 902 -16.10 0.57 -28.26
N ALA A 903 -14.80 0.50 -28.02
CA ALA A 903 -14.08 -0.74 -27.73
C ALA A 903 -14.46 -1.35 -26.37
N THR A 904 -14.79 -0.52 -25.37
CA THR A 904 -15.25 -1.00 -24.05
C THR A 904 -16.55 -1.80 -24.16
N LEU A 905 -17.42 -1.45 -25.11
CA LEU A 905 -18.68 -2.18 -25.38
C LEU A 905 -18.45 -3.57 -25.97
N LYS A 906 -17.29 -3.80 -26.60
CA LYS A 906 -16.92 -5.07 -27.23
C LYS A 906 -16.08 -5.97 -26.32
N TYR A 907 -15.86 -5.55 -25.07
CA TYR A 907 -14.96 -6.21 -24.13
C TYR A 907 -13.53 -6.40 -24.66
N ALA A 908 -13.04 -5.42 -25.43
CA ALA A 908 -11.71 -5.46 -26.02
C ALA A 908 -10.62 -5.61 -24.95
N LYS A 909 -9.52 -6.28 -25.29
CA LYS A 909 -8.36 -6.30 -24.39
C LYS A 909 -7.71 -4.91 -24.35
N PRO A 910 -7.18 -4.46 -23.20
CA PRO A 910 -6.53 -3.16 -23.11
C PRO A 910 -5.41 -2.97 -24.14
N ASP A 911 -4.64 -4.03 -24.44
CA ASP A 911 -3.57 -4.00 -25.43
C ASP A 911 -4.08 -3.77 -26.87
N GLU A 912 -5.32 -4.16 -27.20
CA GLU A 912 -5.89 -3.98 -28.55
C GLU A 912 -6.19 -2.52 -28.89
N VAL A 913 -6.45 -1.70 -27.86
CA VAL A 913 -6.65 -0.25 -28.01
C VAL A 913 -5.40 0.55 -27.66
N ALA A 914 -4.29 -0.11 -27.34
CA ALA A 914 -3.09 0.57 -26.89
C ALA A 914 -2.60 1.60 -27.91
N ASP A 915 -2.76 1.35 -29.21
CA ASP A 915 -2.32 2.24 -30.30
C ASP A 915 -3.00 3.62 -30.29
N ILE A 916 -4.28 3.69 -29.96
CA ILE A 916 -5.05 4.95 -29.89
C ILE A 916 -4.92 5.67 -28.54
N MET A 917 -4.35 5.00 -27.53
CA MET A 917 -4.11 5.55 -26.20
C MET A 917 -2.68 6.11 -26.08
N ASP A 918 -2.47 7.13 -25.24
CA ASP A 918 -1.14 7.64 -24.87
C ASP A 918 -0.89 7.44 -23.37
N PHE A 919 0.22 6.76 -23.06
CA PHE A 919 0.65 6.39 -21.73
C PHE A 919 2.18 6.41 -21.65
N VAL A 920 2.73 6.52 -20.44
CA VAL A 920 4.16 6.80 -20.21
C VAL A 920 5.10 5.91 -21.03
N LYS A 921 4.82 4.60 -21.12
CA LYS A 921 5.65 3.63 -21.86
C LYS A 921 5.93 4.06 -23.31
N LYS A 922 4.96 4.70 -23.98
CA LYS A 922 5.10 5.19 -25.36
C LYS A 922 6.00 6.42 -25.50
N ARG A 923 6.28 7.11 -24.39
CA ARG A 923 7.09 8.32 -24.36
C ARG A 923 8.54 8.06 -23.92
N ILE A 924 8.86 6.84 -23.49
CA ILE A 924 10.20 6.41 -23.09
C ILE A 924 11.20 6.67 -24.24
N GLU A 925 12.44 7.03 -23.89
CA GLU A 925 13.51 7.42 -24.83
C GLU A 925 13.24 8.71 -25.63
N THR A 926 12.17 9.44 -25.32
CA THR A 926 11.88 10.78 -25.88
C THR A 926 12.03 11.88 -24.83
N PRO A 927 12.22 13.15 -25.22
CA PRO A 927 12.21 14.28 -24.28
C PRO A 927 10.94 14.37 -23.41
N ARG A 928 9.81 13.84 -23.91
CA ARG A 928 8.50 13.87 -23.23
C ARG A 928 8.34 12.79 -22.16
N GLN A 929 9.35 11.97 -21.89
CA GLN A 929 9.23 10.93 -20.87
C GLN A 929 9.04 11.49 -19.45
N TYR A 930 9.43 12.75 -19.21
CA TYR A 930 9.36 13.44 -17.92
C TYR A 930 8.35 14.59 -17.85
N GLU A 931 7.75 14.96 -18.99
CA GLU A 931 6.98 16.21 -19.11
C GLU A 931 5.86 16.10 -20.17
N GLY A 932 4.93 17.06 -20.14
CA GLY A 932 3.77 17.12 -21.02
C GLY A 932 2.69 16.10 -20.65
N PHE A 933 2.62 15.69 -19.39
CA PHE A 933 1.55 14.84 -18.88
C PHE A 933 0.24 15.63 -18.91
N LYS A 934 -0.88 14.97 -19.23
CA LYS A 934 -2.22 15.54 -19.17
C LYS A 934 -3.13 14.62 -18.39
N PHE A 935 -4.31 15.07 -18.05
CA PHE A 935 -5.30 14.32 -17.28
C PHE A 935 -6.68 14.61 -17.85
N THR A 936 -7.63 13.69 -17.65
CA THR A 936 -8.99 13.85 -18.18
C THR A 936 -9.89 14.66 -17.26
N HIS A 937 -9.64 14.62 -15.95
CA HIS A 937 -10.48 15.23 -14.94
C HIS A 937 -9.63 16.08 -14.00
N ASP A 938 -10.03 17.32 -13.81
CA ASP A 938 -9.46 18.18 -12.78
C ASP A 938 -10.21 17.99 -11.46
N THR A 939 -9.63 18.52 -10.38
CA THR A 939 -10.33 18.79 -9.14
C THR A 939 -9.99 20.20 -8.66
N ARG A 940 -10.94 20.90 -8.03
CA ARG A 940 -10.73 22.29 -7.60
C ARG A 940 -9.57 22.43 -6.63
N ASP A 941 -9.40 21.48 -5.71
CA ASP A 941 -8.29 21.43 -4.75
C ASP A 941 -8.04 19.98 -4.31
N ILE A 942 -6.77 19.56 -4.28
CA ILE A 942 -6.36 18.20 -3.86
C ILE A 942 -6.66 17.89 -2.39
N ASN A 943 -7.01 18.91 -1.59
CA ASN A 943 -7.38 18.79 -0.19
C ASN A 943 -8.91 18.77 0.03
N VAL A 944 -9.73 18.93 -1.02
CA VAL A 944 -11.19 18.91 -0.88
C VAL A 944 -11.67 17.48 -0.68
N GLY A 945 -12.27 17.18 0.47
CA GLY A 945 -12.80 15.87 0.79
C GLY A 945 -12.75 15.59 2.27
N VAL A 946 -12.72 14.30 2.63
CA VAL A 946 -12.51 13.87 4.02
C VAL A 946 -11.02 13.69 4.26
N LEU A 947 -10.45 14.45 5.18
CA LEU A 947 -9.00 14.47 5.45
C LEU A 947 -8.54 13.39 6.45
N THR A 948 -9.44 12.91 7.30
CA THR A 948 -9.18 11.88 8.30
C THR A 948 -10.35 10.92 8.35
N SER A 949 -10.08 9.63 8.18
CA SER A 949 -11.13 8.62 8.17
C SER A 949 -11.82 8.51 9.53
N ALA A 950 -13.14 8.33 9.52
CA ALA A 950 -13.93 8.00 10.70
C ALA A 950 -13.36 6.79 11.46
N TYR A 951 -12.69 5.85 10.78
CA TYR A 951 -12.02 4.73 11.43
C TYR A 951 -10.96 5.15 12.46
N LYS A 952 -10.29 6.29 12.25
CA LYS A 952 -9.31 6.83 13.18
C LYS A 952 -9.92 7.72 14.26
N VAL A 953 -10.99 8.43 13.91
CA VAL A 953 -11.66 9.38 14.80
C VAL A 953 -12.52 8.64 15.84
N LEU A 954 -13.24 7.60 15.41
CA LEU A 954 -14.04 6.76 16.31
C LEU A 954 -13.14 6.07 17.33
N GLY A 955 -13.56 6.06 18.59
CA GLY A 955 -12.76 5.59 19.70
C GLY A 955 -12.81 4.06 19.79
N SER A 956 -13.86 3.55 20.42
CA SER A 956 -13.96 2.13 20.73
C SER A 956 -14.20 1.26 19.48
N MET A 957 -13.84 -0.01 19.57
CA MET A 957 -14.21 -0.99 18.54
C MET A 957 -15.73 -1.26 18.51
N GLN A 958 -16.49 -0.84 19.53
CA GLN A 958 -17.95 -0.93 19.46
C GLN A 958 -18.50 0.15 18.53
N GLU A 959 -18.13 1.41 18.78
CA GLU A 959 -18.54 2.55 17.94
C GLU A 959 -18.22 2.33 16.46
N LYS A 960 -17.05 1.78 16.15
CA LYS A 960 -16.65 1.48 14.77
C LYS A 960 -17.50 0.40 14.11
N LEU A 961 -17.88 -0.63 14.86
CA LEU A 961 -18.76 -1.69 14.37
C LEU A 961 -20.17 -1.16 14.15
N ASP A 962 -20.69 -0.41 15.12
CA ASP A 962 -22.04 0.16 15.06
C ASP A 962 -22.15 1.13 13.89
N SER A 963 -21.16 2.02 13.71
CA SER A 963 -21.12 2.94 12.57
C SER A 963 -21.00 2.21 11.22
N GLN A 964 -20.27 1.09 11.16
CA GLN A 964 -20.21 0.23 9.98
C GLN A 964 -21.57 -0.39 9.65
N LEU A 965 -22.28 -0.96 10.64
CA LEU A 965 -23.59 -1.61 10.44
C LEU A 965 -24.69 -0.62 10.15
N GLN A 966 -24.69 0.54 10.82
CA GLN A 966 -25.59 1.66 10.51
C GLN A 966 -25.39 2.15 9.07
N LEU A 967 -24.14 2.20 8.59
CA LEU A 967 -23.87 2.57 7.20
C LEU A 967 -24.42 1.51 6.23
N ALA A 968 -24.22 0.22 6.51
CA ALA A 968 -24.74 -0.84 5.66
C ALA A 968 -26.27 -0.79 5.52
N ARG A 969 -27.01 -0.57 6.62
CA ARG A 969 -28.48 -0.38 6.59
C ARG A 969 -28.94 0.77 5.69
N LYS A 970 -28.09 1.80 5.50
CA LYS A 970 -28.42 2.94 4.64
C LYS A 970 -28.11 2.68 3.18
N ILE A 971 -27.17 1.81 2.83
CA ILE A 971 -26.70 1.65 1.45
C ILE A 971 -27.50 0.56 0.75
N ARG A 972 -28.22 0.92 -0.33
CA ARG A 972 -28.97 -0.03 -1.16
C ARG A 972 -28.11 -1.17 -1.72
N ALA A 973 -26.84 -0.90 -2.02
CA ALA A 973 -25.89 -1.84 -2.61
C ALA A 973 -25.22 -2.79 -1.60
N VAL A 974 -25.63 -2.79 -0.33
CA VAL A 974 -25.03 -3.58 0.75
C VAL A 974 -26.13 -4.31 1.51
N ASP A 975 -25.91 -5.59 1.78
CA ASP A 975 -26.77 -6.40 2.65
C ASP A 975 -26.17 -6.42 4.07
N GLU A 976 -26.86 -5.79 5.01
CA GLU A 976 -26.43 -5.72 6.41
C GLU A 976 -26.39 -7.08 7.11
N HIS A 977 -27.27 -8.01 6.73
CA HIS A 977 -27.34 -9.36 7.31
C HIS A 977 -26.15 -10.20 6.85
N ASP A 978 -25.85 -10.21 5.55
CA ASP A 978 -24.64 -10.87 5.03
C ASP A 978 -23.37 -10.22 5.59
N MET A 979 -23.33 -8.89 5.74
CA MET A 979 -22.19 -8.21 6.35
C MET A 979 -21.98 -8.63 7.81
N ALA A 980 -23.03 -8.68 8.63
CA ALA A 980 -22.97 -9.16 10.01
C ALA A 980 -22.48 -10.62 10.06
N ALA A 981 -23.04 -11.49 9.23
CA ALA A 981 -22.62 -12.89 9.13
C ALA A 981 -21.13 -13.03 8.79
N ARG A 982 -20.61 -12.23 7.85
CA ARG A 982 -19.19 -12.21 7.48
C ARG A 982 -18.29 -11.74 8.61
N ILE A 983 -18.68 -10.69 9.35
CA ILE A 983 -17.92 -10.22 10.51
C ILE A 983 -17.81 -11.32 11.58
N ILE A 984 -18.91 -12.01 11.86
CA ILE A 984 -18.92 -13.12 12.82
C ILE A 984 -18.02 -14.26 12.33
N ALA A 985 -18.21 -14.71 11.08
CA ALA A 985 -17.53 -15.88 10.55
C ALA A 985 -16.03 -15.67 10.31
N HIS A 986 -15.62 -14.49 9.84
CA HIS A 986 -14.24 -14.23 9.41
C HIS A 986 -13.41 -13.41 10.38
N HIS A 987 -14.02 -12.72 11.35
CA HIS A 987 -13.30 -11.93 12.35
C HIS A 987 -13.51 -12.47 13.78
N PHE A 988 -14.75 -12.54 14.26
CA PHE A 988 -15.01 -12.87 15.67
C PHE A 988 -14.76 -14.35 16.00
N ILE A 989 -15.34 -15.29 15.26
CA ILE A 989 -15.15 -16.73 15.49
C ILE A 989 -13.66 -17.11 15.46
N PRO A 990 -12.86 -16.71 14.45
CA PRO A 990 -11.43 -17.02 14.43
C PRO A 990 -10.63 -16.42 15.59
N ASP A 991 -10.95 -15.19 16.02
CA ASP A 991 -10.27 -14.53 17.15
C ASP A 991 -10.60 -15.21 18.48
N ILE A 992 -11.89 -15.52 18.74
CA ILE A 992 -12.34 -16.23 19.94
C ILE A 992 -11.68 -17.61 20.00
N MET A 993 -11.76 -18.40 18.94
CA MET A 993 -11.14 -19.73 18.87
C MET A 993 -9.61 -19.65 19.06
N GLY A 994 -8.97 -18.68 18.42
CA GLY A 994 -7.54 -18.45 18.52
C GLY A 994 -7.10 -18.09 19.94
N ASN A 995 -7.83 -17.21 20.61
CA ASN A 995 -7.56 -16.80 21.98
C ASN A 995 -7.89 -17.92 22.98
N LEU A 996 -8.98 -18.67 22.78
CA LEU A 996 -9.33 -19.84 23.59
C LEU A 996 -8.24 -20.92 23.53
N LYS A 997 -7.77 -21.27 22.32
CA LYS A 997 -6.66 -22.22 22.13
C LYS A 997 -5.36 -21.71 22.76
N LYS A 998 -5.04 -20.43 22.59
CA LYS A 998 -3.86 -19.82 23.23
C LYS A 998 -3.99 -19.84 24.74
N PHE A 999 -5.17 -19.55 25.29
CA PHE A 999 -5.43 -19.57 26.72
C PHE A 999 -5.16 -20.95 27.31
N GLY A 1000 -5.64 -22.02 26.68
CA GLY A 1000 -5.40 -23.40 27.13
C GLY A 1000 -3.95 -23.87 26.99
N THR A 1001 -3.13 -23.21 26.17
CA THR A 1001 -1.72 -23.60 25.89
C THR A 1001 -0.69 -22.56 26.37
N GLN A 1002 -1.13 -21.56 27.13
CA GLN A 1002 -0.31 -20.41 27.46
C GLN A 1002 0.81 -20.71 28.47
N GLY A 1003 1.81 -19.84 28.47
CA GLY A 1003 2.75 -19.72 29.59
C GLY A 1003 2.34 -18.60 30.55
N PHE A 1004 3.10 -18.49 31.63
CA PHE A 1004 2.94 -17.50 32.68
C PHE A 1004 4.10 -16.52 32.67
N ARG A 1005 3.87 -15.27 33.10
CA ARG A 1005 4.94 -14.26 33.22
C ARG A 1005 4.93 -13.59 34.58
N CYS A 1006 6.11 -13.28 35.11
CA CYS A 1006 6.24 -12.42 36.27
C CYS A 1006 6.03 -10.95 35.89
N THR A 1007 5.21 -10.22 36.65
CA THR A 1007 4.97 -8.78 36.43
C THR A 1007 6.17 -7.90 36.77
N LYS A 1008 7.02 -8.34 37.71
CA LYS A 1008 8.17 -7.58 38.22
C LYS A 1008 9.43 -7.76 37.36
N CYS A 1009 9.82 -9.01 37.07
CA CYS A 1009 11.06 -9.30 36.33
C CYS A 1009 10.84 -9.77 34.89
N GLY A 1010 9.59 -9.99 34.45
CA GLY A 1010 9.27 -10.44 33.10
C GLY A 1010 9.64 -11.90 32.79
N ALA A 1011 10.16 -12.66 33.76
CA ALA A 1011 10.49 -14.07 33.58
C ALA A 1011 9.25 -14.86 33.14
N LYS A 1012 9.42 -15.74 32.15
CA LYS A 1012 8.35 -16.57 31.59
C LYS A 1012 8.51 -18.02 32.04
N TYR A 1013 7.40 -18.64 32.42
CA TYR A 1013 7.33 -20.03 32.87
C TYR A 1013 6.30 -20.78 32.04
N ARG A 1014 6.59 -22.02 31.66
CA ARG A 1014 5.62 -22.87 30.95
C ARG A 1014 4.45 -23.29 31.84
N ARG A 1015 4.68 -23.41 33.15
CA ARG A 1015 3.70 -23.78 34.17
C ARG A 1015 3.76 -22.80 35.32
N VAL A 1016 2.69 -22.70 36.10
CA VAL A 1016 2.67 -21.90 37.33
C VAL A 1016 3.63 -22.53 38.35
N PRO A 1017 4.53 -21.75 38.96
CA PRO A 1017 5.25 -22.20 40.16
C PRO A 1017 4.25 -22.56 41.26
N LEU A 1018 4.40 -23.70 41.93
CA LEU A 1018 3.44 -24.18 42.94
C LEU A 1018 3.23 -23.21 44.12
N ASN A 1019 4.23 -22.37 44.41
CA ASN A 1019 4.16 -21.34 45.44
C ASN A 1019 3.51 -20.03 44.96
N ASN A 1020 2.99 -19.98 43.72
CA ASN A 1020 2.36 -18.82 43.07
C ASN A 1020 3.21 -17.53 43.02
N VAL A 1021 4.51 -17.63 43.31
CA VAL A 1021 5.44 -16.51 43.27
C VAL A 1021 6.58 -16.80 42.30
N CYS A 1022 7.12 -15.76 41.69
CA CYS A 1022 8.21 -15.89 40.75
C CYS A 1022 9.50 -16.36 41.46
N PRO A 1023 10.06 -17.54 41.12
CA PRO A 1023 11.27 -18.07 41.74
C PRO A 1023 12.48 -17.13 41.66
N LYS A 1024 12.53 -16.26 40.64
CA LYS A 1024 13.64 -15.32 40.44
C LYS A 1024 13.57 -14.05 41.28
N CYS A 1025 12.39 -13.59 41.68
CA CYS A 1025 12.25 -12.24 42.26
C CYS A 1025 11.10 -12.06 43.27
N GLY A 1026 10.40 -13.14 43.63
CA GLY A 1026 9.24 -13.13 44.53
C GLY A 1026 8.01 -12.36 44.02
N GLY A 1027 8.01 -11.91 42.76
CA GLY A 1027 6.91 -11.14 42.19
C GLY A 1027 5.73 -12.00 41.74
N ASN A 1028 4.56 -11.40 41.60
CA ASN A 1028 3.35 -12.10 41.15
C ASN A 1028 3.51 -12.65 39.73
N VAL A 1029 2.97 -13.85 39.50
CA VAL A 1029 3.00 -14.57 38.22
C VAL A 1029 1.60 -14.57 37.65
N ILE A 1030 1.45 -13.93 36.48
CA ILE A 1030 0.16 -13.78 35.80
C ILE A 1030 0.10 -14.58 34.51
N LEU A 1031 -1.11 -14.89 34.08
CA LEU A 1031 -1.41 -15.42 32.75
C LEU A 1031 -0.92 -14.45 31.66
N THR A 1032 -0.49 -15.00 30.52
CA THR A 1032 -0.09 -14.18 29.36
C THR A 1032 -1.28 -13.79 28.49
N VAL A 1033 -2.35 -14.59 28.51
CA VAL A 1033 -3.65 -14.33 27.90
C VAL A 1033 -4.70 -14.36 29.02
N SER A 1034 -5.42 -13.26 29.20
CA SER A 1034 -6.49 -13.17 30.19
C SER A 1034 -7.80 -13.76 29.67
N GLU A 1035 -8.70 -14.16 30.57
CA GLU A 1035 -10.08 -14.55 30.25
C GLU A 1035 -10.80 -13.45 29.44
N GLY A 1036 -10.67 -12.19 29.87
CA GLY A 1036 -11.26 -11.06 29.14
C GLY A 1036 -10.78 -10.93 27.69
N SER A 1037 -9.60 -11.48 27.35
CA SER A 1037 -9.14 -11.52 25.96
C SER A 1037 -9.90 -12.56 25.12
N VAL A 1038 -10.39 -13.64 25.75
CA VAL A 1038 -11.20 -14.69 25.11
C VAL A 1038 -12.64 -14.22 24.95
N LYS A 1039 -13.24 -13.66 26.01
CA LYS A 1039 -14.63 -13.17 26.02
C LYS A 1039 -14.86 -11.88 25.20
N LYS A 1040 -13.78 -11.17 24.83
CA LYS A 1040 -13.80 -9.84 24.16
C LYS A 1040 -14.83 -9.65 23.04
N TYR A 1041 -15.03 -10.66 22.19
CA TYR A 1041 -15.95 -10.61 21.05
C TYR A 1041 -17.16 -11.54 21.17
N LEU A 1042 -17.27 -12.34 22.24
CA LEU A 1042 -18.28 -13.37 22.36
C LEU A 1042 -19.70 -12.77 22.45
N ASP A 1043 -19.91 -11.85 23.39
CA ASP A 1043 -21.20 -11.18 23.57
C ASP A 1043 -21.61 -10.40 22.32
N LYS A 1044 -20.63 -9.80 21.63
CA LYS A 1044 -20.86 -9.09 20.38
C LYS A 1044 -21.31 -10.02 19.27
N ALA A 1045 -20.69 -11.18 19.16
CA ALA A 1045 -21.08 -12.19 18.17
C ALA A 1045 -22.49 -12.72 18.45
N LEU A 1046 -22.87 -12.90 19.71
CA LEU A 1046 -24.21 -13.30 20.13
C LEU A 1046 -25.25 -12.24 19.77
N ASN A 1047 -25.03 -10.98 20.19
CA ASN A 1047 -25.95 -9.89 19.91
C ASN A 1047 -26.17 -9.71 18.40
N LEU A 1048 -25.10 -9.77 17.58
CA LEU A 1048 -25.25 -9.69 16.13
C LEU A 1048 -26.00 -10.90 15.53
N ALA A 1049 -25.81 -12.09 16.07
CA ALA A 1049 -26.51 -13.30 15.61
C ALA A 1049 -28.00 -13.34 16.04
N GLU A 1050 -28.39 -12.49 16.99
CA GLU A 1050 -29.78 -12.28 17.41
C GLU A 1050 -30.44 -11.13 16.66
N GLU A 1051 -29.73 -10.01 16.46
CA GLU A 1051 -30.25 -8.81 15.81
C GLU A 1051 -30.39 -8.97 14.28
N TYR A 1052 -29.51 -9.74 13.63
CA TYR A 1052 -29.47 -9.90 12.18
C TYR A 1052 -29.81 -11.33 11.75
N ASP A 1053 -30.41 -11.48 10.57
CA ASP A 1053 -30.70 -12.78 9.95
C ASP A 1053 -29.43 -13.46 9.42
N VAL A 1054 -28.66 -14.04 10.32
CA VAL A 1054 -27.42 -14.75 9.99
C VAL A 1054 -27.70 -16.24 9.71
N PRO A 1055 -26.93 -16.89 8.81
CA PRO A 1055 -27.12 -18.32 8.52
C PRO A 1055 -27.07 -19.17 9.80
N LEU A 1056 -27.98 -20.14 9.90
CA LEU A 1056 -28.15 -20.99 11.09
C LEU A 1056 -26.83 -21.62 11.56
N TYR A 1057 -25.99 -22.07 10.62
CA TYR A 1057 -24.68 -22.62 10.92
C TYR A 1057 -23.76 -21.64 11.68
N VAL A 1058 -23.77 -20.35 11.31
CA VAL A 1058 -22.98 -19.32 11.98
C VAL A 1058 -23.50 -19.11 13.41
N LYS A 1059 -24.82 -19.03 13.58
CA LYS A 1059 -25.47 -18.91 14.90
C LYS A 1059 -25.13 -20.09 15.82
N GLN A 1060 -25.25 -21.32 15.32
CA GLN A 1060 -24.89 -22.54 16.05
C GLN A 1060 -23.41 -22.54 16.46
N ARG A 1061 -22.50 -22.10 15.59
CA ARG A 1061 -21.08 -21.99 15.94
C ARG A 1061 -20.81 -21.00 17.06
N VAL A 1062 -21.48 -19.84 17.07
CA VAL A 1062 -21.32 -18.86 18.15
C VAL A 1062 -21.82 -19.44 19.47
N LEU A 1063 -22.99 -20.10 19.46
CA LEU A 1063 -23.54 -20.76 20.66
C LEU A 1063 -22.62 -21.87 21.20
N ALA A 1064 -22.10 -22.74 20.32
CA ALA A 1064 -21.15 -23.78 20.72
C ALA A 1064 -19.84 -23.19 21.30
N LEU A 1065 -19.39 -22.04 20.78
CA LEU A 1065 -18.25 -21.32 21.36
C LEU A 1065 -18.58 -20.72 22.71
N LYS A 1066 -19.78 -20.19 22.89
CA LYS A 1066 -20.26 -19.70 24.19
C LYS A 1066 -20.21 -20.81 25.23
N GLU A 1067 -20.83 -21.96 24.94
CA GLU A 1067 -20.80 -23.13 25.82
C GLU A 1067 -19.37 -23.60 26.13
N SER A 1068 -18.48 -23.59 25.13
CA SER A 1068 -17.07 -23.95 25.33
C SER A 1068 -16.32 -22.98 26.24
N VAL A 1069 -16.60 -21.68 26.12
CA VAL A 1069 -16.01 -20.63 26.96
C VAL A 1069 -16.57 -20.74 28.38
N ASP A 1070 -17.88 -20.82 28.52
CA ASP A 1070 -18.54 -20.90 29.83
C ASP A 1070 -18.12 -22.18 30.57
N SER A 1071 -18.04 -23.33 29.88
CA SER A 1071 -17.53 -24.58 30.47
C SER A 1071 -16.08 -24.49 30.93
N LEU A 1072 -15.24 -23.66 30.30
CA LEU A 1072 -13.83 -23.52 30.67
C LEU A 1072 -13.64 -22.57 31.86
N PHE A 1073 -14.47 -21.54 31.97
CA PHE A 1073 -14.33 -20.45 32.95
C PHE A 1073 -15.35 -20.48 34.09
N ALA A 1074 -16.30 -21.40 34.10
CA ALA A 1074 -17.26 -21.54 35.19
C ALA A 1074 -16.54 -21.64 36.54
N GLU A 1075 -16.78 -20.67 37.42
CA GLU A 1075 -16.30 -20.71 38.81
C GLU A 1075 -17.02 -21.82 39.58
N GLU A 1076 -16.31 -22.53 40.47
CA GLU A 1076 -16.94 -23.51 41.37
C GLU A 1076 -18.03 -22.89 42.26
N GLU A 1077 -18.01 -21.56 42.49
CA GLU A 1077 -19.05 -20.83 43.23
C GLU A 1077 -20.34 -20.57 42.43
N GLU A 1078 -20.28 -20.43 41.10
CA GLU A 1078 -21.47 -20.18 40.27
C GLU A 1078 -22.34 -21.43 40.07
N LYS A 1079 -21.74 -22.62 40.12
CA LYS A 1079 -22.49 -23.89 40.11
C LYS A 1079 -23.42 -24.06 41.33
N ASN A 1080 -23.17 -23.32 42.42
CA ASN A 1080 -23.93 -23.40 43.67
C ASN A 1080 -24.88 -22.20 43.90
N LYS A 1081 -24.89 -21.20 43.01
CA LYS A 1081 -25.85 -20.08 43.09
C LYS A 1081 -27.09 -20.41 42.29
N ILE A 1082 -28.02 -21.14 42.90
CA ILE A 1082 -29.41 -21.14 42.48
C ILE A 1082 -29.92 -19.70 42.65
N THR A 1083 -30.21 -19.01 41.54
CA THR A 1083 -30.85 -17.69 41.61
C THR A 1083 -32.31 -17.86 42.02
N LEU A 1084 -32.86 -16.91 42.79
CA LEU A 1084 -34.25 -16.98 43.25
C LEU A 1084 -35.23 -17.14 42.06
N GLU A 1085 -34.91 -16.54 40.91
CA GLU A 1085 -35.66 -16.67 39.66
C GLU A 1085 -35.62 -18.11 39.10
N SER A 1086 -34.49 -18.80 39.18
CA SER A 1086 -34.38 -20.22 38.77
C SER A 1086 -35.11 -21.18 39.72
N PHE A 1087 -35.29 -20.79 40.99
CA PHE A 1087 -36.04 -21.59 41.98
C PHE A 1087 -37.56 -21.35 41.89
N LEU A 1088 -37.99 -20.14 41.49
CA LEU A 1088 -39.40 -19.78 41.34
C LEU A 1088 -40.01 -20.21 39.99
N ALA A 1089 -39.19 -20.66 39.05
CA ALA A 1089 -39.61 -21.16 37.73
C ALA A 1089 -39.90 -22.68 37.69
N VAL A 1090 -39.82 -23.38 38.85
CA VAL A 1090 -40.13 -24.81 39.00
C VAL A 1090 -41.50 -25.00 39.61
#